data_AF-A0A1B0FPT9-F1
#
_entry.id   AF-A0A1B0FPT9-F1
#
_cell.length_a   1.000
_cell.length_b   1.000
_cell.length_c   1.000
_cell.angle_alpha   90.00
_cell.angle_beta   90.00
_cell.angle_gamma   90.00
#
_symmetry.space_group_name_H-M   'P 1'
#
loop_
_entity.id
_entity.type
_entity.pdbx_description
1 polymer ?
#
loop_
_entity_poly.entity_id
_entity_poly.type
_entity_poly.pdbx_seq_one_letter_code
_entity_poly.pdbx_strand_id
1 'polypeptide(L)'
;MKCQDYINTTVGESSIHGCPYLVKQALHWLEKIFWGVTIIAAAYWSINICYSQWERFRDNPIILATELTWGKLNYPFVGITLCFNYTDEAAIARVIKDTWAVEPEDRDSYQYYFAFLKTINDLTVAKLSTLEPYRNDDKLKNLDFVQILLQLKGKGLPKRDTKTVEKKTDENEQGGSAEYGEPDFRAAITELGMCQTTSQTAGYTNPYKGADNIQLPAKSECNPISECNTKIFNRVGSNASMNVYMHNNFDIVTPGDRDTILSRGTDNGALTVELMLGITTAEAEVRKLPIAYRKCRYTNENNLNYFRSYSPGLCRTECRAHAALAKCGCKPYFYAVGSKKNICDVNGMLCLEKAEWPQSAHCNCLPLCEEVRYVVSQKQAVTDDSTRFESTVIVKVLLPRMGFKRRVVFSADQLIVSFGGAVGLFLGESSIHGCPYLVKQALHWLEKIFWGVTIIAAAYWSINICYSQWERFRDNPIILATELTWGKLNYPFVGITLCFNYTDEAAIARVIKDTWAVEPEDRDSYQYYFAFLKTINDLTVAKLSTLEPYRNDDKLKNLDFVQILLQLKGKGLPKRDTKTVEKKTDENEQGGSAEYGEPDFRAAITELVIISLQYMHNNFDIITPGDRDTILSGGTDNGALTVELMLSITTAEAEVRKLPIAYRKCRYTNENKLRYSRSYSPGLCRTECRVHAALAKCGCKPYFYAIGPKKNICDVKGMLCLEEAEWPESARCNCLPLCEEIRYVVSQAQAVTKSTEKFESTVIVKVLLPRVGLKRRVVFSADQLIVSFGGAIGLFLGQTVVVTMDHRLVDALLSSRQHLSKLFVYHFLKDWLGSGLLLSSGQTWQQMRKIITPTFHFQILEQYQMEFVEAVKVVTDIISDGLVRPHLGIPWLRRVMSPRLHKARADSVRIIHQFTERIIRERQDFLLENPLLERKVSQTDNDLHLKECSALLDVLLKSLDVNGQPLTDKQIRDEVNTFLLEDHDTTSGAISFCLYALSRHTNEQQKLFEELHSYCGDDLQRPLYYNDLQQLPYLNCVIKESLRLYPPISAIRRMLDSSLEMDDYTLPSGTNVIIILLREILRDPHALNEIRVVLIKVLRHYELLPIGPEAQPSVKLILRSITGINIGLKIRHYV
;
A
#
# COMPACT_ATOMS: atom_id res chain seq x y z
N MET A 1 -42.39 -9.30 50.33
CA MET A 1 -42.95 -9.34 48.96
C MET A 1 -43.29 -10.77 48.61
N LYS A 2 -44.44 -11.05 47.99
CA LYS A 2 -44.71 -12.36 47.39
C LYS A 2 -43.76 -12.54 46.18
N CYS A 3 -43.32 -13.77 45.91
CA CYS A 3 -42.34 -14.06 44.84
C CYS A 3 -42.82 -13.55 43.47
N GLN A 4 -44.13 -13.59 43.23
CA GLN A 4 -44.77 -13.06 42.02
C GLN A 4 -44.60 -11.54 41.86
N ASP A 5 -44.76 -10.79 42.96
CA ASP A 5 -44.63 -9.34 42.95
C ASP A 5 -43.17 -8.94 42.72
N TYR A 6 -42.22 -9.72 43.25
CA TYR A 6 -40.80 -9.52 42.99
C TYR A 6 -40.46 -9.73 41.51
N ILE A 7 -40.84 -10.87 40.93
CA ILE A 7 -40.60 -11.16 39.51
C ILE A 7 -41.25 -10.09 38.61
N ASN A 8 -42.48 -9.69 38.94
CA ASN A 8 -43.19 -8.68 38.16
C ASN A 8 -42.49 -7.31 38.20
N THR A 9 -41.95 -6.93 39.36
CA THR A 9 -41.23 -5.66 39.50
C THR A 9 -39.87 -5.73 38.81
N THR A 10 -39.11 -6.82 39.02
CA THR A 10 -37.76 -6.98 38.47
C THR A 10 -37.76 -7.12 36.94
N VAL A 11 -38.66 -7.92 36.38
CA VAL A 11 -38.77 -8.12 34.92
C VAL A 11 -39.46 -6.92 34.26
N GLY A 12 -40.39 -6.26 34.95
CA GLY A 12 -41.05 -5.03 34.49
C GLY A 12 -40.12 -3.81 34.40
N GLU A 13 -39.12 -3.73 35.27
CA GLU A 13 -38.12 -2.65 35.30
C GLU A 13 -36.79 -3.03 34.62
N SER A 14 -36.72 -4.21 34.00
CA SER A 14 -35.52 -4.68 33.30
C SER A 14 -35.20 -3.84 32.07
N SER A 15 -33.91 -3.60 31.85
CA SER A 15 -33.36 -2.90 30.68
C SER A 15 -33.13 -3.79 29.47
N ILE A 16 -33.25 -5.11 29.63
CA ILE A 16 -33.23 -6.03 28.51
C ILE A 16 -34.48 -5.75 27.67
N HIS A 17 -34.26 -5.31 26.44
CA HIS A 17 -35.35 -5.04 25.52
C HIS A 17 -36.23 -6.29 25.38
N GLY A 18 -37.54 -6.12 25.58
CA GLY A 18 -38.51 -7.22 25.54
C GLY A 18 -38.95 -7.72 26.92
N CYS A 19 -38.10 -7.69 27.95
CA CYS A 19 -38.45 -8.19 29.29
C CYS A 19 -39.69 -7.50 29.90
N PRO A 20 -39.84 -6.16 29.86
CA PRO A 20 -41.03 -5.49 30.39
C PRO A 20 -42.35 -5.94 29.76
N TYR A 21 -42.32 -6.43 28.53
CA TYR A 21 -43.50 -6.92 27.80
C TYR A 21 -43.97 -8.30 28.29
N LEU A 22 -43.13 -9.08 28.97
CA LEU A 22 -43.52 -10.36 29.57
C LEU A 22 -44.47 -10.18 30.76
N VAL A 23 -44.35 -9.08 31.49
CA VAL A 23 -45.10 -8.83 32.73
C VAL A 23 -46.31 -7.93 32.52
N LYS A 24 -46.32 -7.10 31.47
CA LYS A 24 -47.36 -6.11 31.23
C LYS A 24 -48.74 -6.78 31.13
N GLN A 25 -49.66 -6.38 32.01
CA GLN A 25 -50.96 -7.04 32.18
C GLN A 25 -51.91 -6.83 31.00
N ALA A 26 -51.72 -5.75 30.22
CA ALA A 26 -52.57 -5.39 29.08
C ALA A 26 -52.28 -6.17 27.78
N LEU A 27 -51.26 -7.05 27.76
CA LEU A 27 -50.85 -7.79 26.56
C LEU A 27 -51.42 -9.21 26.55
N HIS A 28 -51.81 -9.68 25.36
CA HIS A 28 -52.33 -11.02 25.15
C HIS A 28 -51.25 -12.09 25.40
N TRP A 29 -51.64 -13.30 25.84
CA TRP A 29 -50.68 -14.35 26.22
C TRP A 29 -49.80 -14.82 25.04
N LEU A 30 -50.32 -14.84 23.82
CA LEU A 30 -49.54 -15.13 22.60
C LEU A 30 -48.43 -14.10 22.34
N GLU A 31 -48.69 -12.82 22.64
CA GLU A 31 -47.72 -11.74 22.48
C GLU A 31 -46.61 -11.84 23.52
N LYS A 32 -46.93 -12.29 24.74
CA LYS A 32 -45.93 -12.61 25.77
C LYS A 32 -45.03 -13.77 25.35
N ILE A 33 -45.59 -14.80 24.71
CA ILE A 33 -44.80 -15.91 24.13
C ILE A 33 -43.89 -15.40 23.02
N PHE A 34 -44.40 -14.56 22.11
CA PHE A 34 -43.60 -13.94 21.05
C PHE A 34 -42.39 -13.18 21.60
N TRP A 35 -42.59 -12.35 22.63
CA TRP A 35 -41.49 -11.63 23.28
C TRP A 35 -40.52 -12.57 23.99
N GLY A 36 -41.02 -13.63 24.65
CA GLY A 36 -40.17 -14.65 25.26
C GLY A 36 -39.27 -15.36 24.24
N VAL A 37 -39.83 -15.80 23.11
CA VAL A 37 -39.07 -16.42 22.02
C VAL A 37 -38.06 -15.45 21.41
N THR A 38 -38.45 -14.18 21.23
CA THR A 38 -37.58 -13.15 20.66
C THR A 38 -36.37 -12.85 21.54
N ILE A 39 -36.55 -12.78 22.87
CA ILE A 39 -35.44 -12.57 23.82
C ILE A 39 -34.48 -13.76 23.81
N ILE A 40 -35.00 -14.99 23.77
CA ILE A 40 -34.19 -16.21 23.70
C ILE A 40 -33.39 -16.23 22.38
N ALA A 41 -34.02 -15.89 21.26
CA ALA A 41 -33.34 -15.80 19.97
C ALA A 41 -32.27 -14.69 19.96
N ALA A 42 -32.57 -13.51 20.50
CA ALA A 42 -31.63 -12.41 20.60
C ALA A 42 -30.41 -12.74 21.47
N ALA A 43 -30.62 -13.41 22.61
CA ALA A 43 -29.55 -13.89 23.47
C ALA A 43 -28.69 -14.94 22.74
N TYR A 44 -29.32 -15.90 22.04
CA TYR A 44 -28.62 -16.90 21.25
C TYR A 44 -27.71 -16.29 20.16
N TRP A 45 -28.23 -15.33 19.39
CA TRP A 45 -27.46 -14.66 18.34
C TRP A 45 -26.35 -13.76 18.91
N SER A 46 -26.61 -13.06 20.01
CA SER A 46 -25.59 -12.25 20.70
C SER A 46 -24.43 -13.12 21.19
N ILE A 47 -24.73 -14.26 21.83
CA ILE A 47 -23.72 -15.22 22.30
C ILE A 47 -22.93 -15.80 21.12
N ASN A 48 -23.58 -16.17 20.02
CA ASN A 48 -22.89 -16.71 18.84
C ASN A 48 -21.98 -15.69 18.16
N ILE A 49 -22.38 -14.42 18.08
CA ILE A 49 -21.53 -13.37 17.52
C ILE A 49 -20.34 -13.09 18.45
N CYS A 50 -20.56 -12.98 19.76
CA CYS A 50 -19.49 -12.86 20.72
C CYS A 50 -18.53 -14.07 20.64
N TYR A 51 -19.05 -15.28 20.47
CA TYR A 51 -18.26 -16.48 20.28
C TYR A 51 -17.44 -16.43 18.98
N SER A 52 -18.02 -16.03 17.85
CA SER A 52 -17.31 -15.88 16.58
C SER A 52 -16.19 -14.83 16.65
N GLN A 53 -16.44 -13.69 17.29
CA GLN A 53 -15.41 -12.65 17.49
C GLN A 53 -14.31 -13.12 18.46
N TRP A 54 -14.67 -13.91 19.46
CA TRP A 54 -13.71 -14.59 20.33
C TRP A 54 -12.84 -15.57 19.56
N GLU A 55 -13.40 -16.41 18.69
CA GLU A 55 -12.63 -17.34 17.87
C GLU A 55 -11.67 -16.59 16.94
N ARG A 56 -12.11 -15.50 16.31
CA ARG A 56 -11.25 -14.66 15.48
C ARG A 56 -10.09 -14.05 16.27
N PHE A 57 -10.35 -13.54 17.48
CA PHE A 57 -9.32 -13.03 18.38
C PHE A 57 -8.34 -14.12 18.84
N ARG A 58 -8.86 -15.29 19.19
CA ARG A 58 -8.11 -16.46 19.67
C ARG A 58 -7.20 -17.02 18.58
N ASP A 59 -7.73 -17.16 17.36
CA ASP A 59 -7.09 -17.97 16.34
C ASP A 59 -6.10 -17.15 15.48
N ASN A 60 -6.43 -15.89 15.16
CA ASN A 60 -5.62 -15.03 14.29
C ASN A 60 -5.63 -13.52 14.68
N PRO A 61 -5.00 -13.12 15.81
CA PRO A 61 -4.98 -11.72 16.24
C PRO A 61 -3.97 -10.84 15.48
N ILE A 62 -3.06 -11.43 14.68
CA ILE A 62 -1.94 -10.74 14.03
C ILE A 62 -2.01 -10.91 12.52
N ILE A 63 -1.74 -9.84 11.78
CA ILE A 63 -1.46 -9.86 10.34
C ILE A 63 -0.01 -9.50 10.04
N LEU A 64 0.46 -9.96 8.89
CA LEU A 64 1.72 -9.52 8.29
C LEU A 64 1.43 -8.41 7.28
N ALA A 65 1.90 -7.21 7.57
CA ALA A 65 1.90 -6.09 6.65
C ALA A 65 3.28 -5.93 6.01
N THR A 66 3.34 -5.64 4.72
CA THR A 66 4.60 -5.30 4.04
C THR A 66 4.95 -3.83 4.29
N GLU A 67 6.18 -3.56 4.74
CA GLU A 67 6.69 -2.21 4.95
C GLU A 67 8.04 -2.02 4.25
N LEU A 68 8.30 -0.79 3.83
CA LEU A 68 9.64 -0.38 3.41
C LEU A 68 10.56 -0.39 4.64
N THR A 69 11.70 -1.07 4.55
CA THR A 69 12.69 -1.20 5.66
C THR A 69 13.53 0.07 5.87
N TRP A 70 13.02 1.22 5.43
CA TRP A 70 13.68 2.52 5.42
C TRP A 70 13.89 3.03 6.85
N GLY A 71 15.09 2.83 7.39
CA GLY A 71 15.45 3.26 8.74
C GLY A 71 16.48 2.37 9.44
N LYS A 72 16.62 1.10 9.02
CA LYS A 72 17.73 0.25 9.50
C LYS A 72 18.99 0.53 8.68
N LEU A 73 20.00 1.09 9.33
CA LEU A 73 21.33 1.31 8.75
C LEU A 73 22.19 0.05 8.76
N ASN A 74 21.97 -0.84 9.75
CA ASN A 74 22.74 -2.06 9.92
C ASN A 74 21.83 -3.29 9.86
N TYR A 75 22.21 -4.25 9.03
CA TYR A 75 21.57 -5.54 8.85
C TYR A 75 22.50 -6.64 9.33
N PRO A 76 22.01 -7.67 10.06
CA PRO A 76 22.87 -8.79 10.42
C PRO A 76 23.31 -9.54 9.16
N PHE A 77 24.62 -9.83 9.06
CA PHE A 77 25.12 -10.75 8.05
C PHE A 77 24.72 -12.19 8.39
N VAL A 78 24.76 -13.08 7.39
CA VAL A 78 24.37 -14.48 7.54
C VAL A 78 25.32 -15.24 8.45
N GLY A 79 24.78 -16.13 9.30
CA GLY A 79 25.57 -17.07 10.09
C GLY A 79 26.07 -18.20 9.18
N ILE A 80 27.36 -18.49 9.22
CA ILE A 80 28.00 -19.49 8.37
C ILE A 80 28.60 -20.57 9.26
N THR A 81 28.21 -21.82 9.04
CA THR A 81 28.77 -23.00 9.68
C THR A 81 29.43 -23.90 8.64
N LEU A 82 30.72 -24.18 8.81
CA LEU A 82 31.54 -24.99 7.91
C LEU A 82 31.87 -26.33 8.57
N CYS A 83 31.55 -27.42 7.90
CA CYS A 83 31.90 -28.77 8.33
C CYS A 83 32.78 -29.42 7.27
N PHE A 84 34.01 -29.78 7.65
CA PHE A 84 34.96 -30.44 6.75
C PHE A 84 34.89 -31.97 6.89
N ASN A 85 34.73 -32.64 5.76
CA ASN A 85 34.86 -34.08 5.70
C ASN A 85 36.22 -34.45 5.11
N TYR A 86 37.09 -34.99 5.96
CA TYR A 86 38.43 -35.44 5.64
C TYR A 86 38.89 -36.46 6.69
N THR A 87 39.87 -37.29 6.32
CA THR A 87 40.52 -38.26 7.21
C THR A 87 42.00 -37.89 7.34
N ASP A 88 42.51 -37.81 8.57
CA ASP A 88 43.93 -37.58 8.85
C ASP A 88 44.54 -38.83 9.48
N GLU A 89 45.14 -39.68 8.64
CA GLU A 89 45.69 -40.98 9.07
C GLU A 89 46.76 -40.82 10.15
N ALA A 90 47.56 -39.75 10.10
CA ALA A 90 48.58 -39.46 11.11
C ALA A 90 47.97 -39.01 12.45
N ALA A 91 46.78 -38.39 12.44
CA ALA A 91 46.04 -38.10 13.67
C ALA A 91 45.42 -39.38 14.24
N ILE A 92 44.83 -40.23 13.39
CA ILE A 92 44.25 -41.51 13.80
C ILE A 92 45.31 -42.40 14.45
N ALA A 93 46.48 -42.57 13.82
CA ALA A 93 47.58 -43.36 14.37
C ALA A 93 48.02 -42.88 15.76
N ARG A 94 48.10 -41.56 15.98
CA ARG A 94 48.40 -40.98 17.29
C ARG A 94 47.33 -41.29 18.33
N VAL A 95 46.05 -41.13 17.98
CA VAL A 95 44.93 -41.42 18.90
C VAL A 95 44.90 -42.90 19.29
N ILE A 96 45.18 -43.82 18.34
CA ILE A 96 45.21 -45.26 18.60
C ILE A 96 46.29 -45.59 19.64
N LYS A 97 47.49 -45.04 19.45
CA LYS A 97 48.62 -45.20 20.37
C LYS A 97 48.32 -44.60 21.75
N ASP A 98 47.79 -43.37 21.79
CA ASP A 98 47.54 -42.64 23.04
C ASP A 98 46.39 -43.25 23.87
N THR A 99 45.37 -43.84 23.20
CA THR A 99 44.15 -44.33 23.86
C THR A 99 44.22 -45.81 24.22
N TRP A 100 44.75 -46.65 23.33
CA TRP A 100 44.75 -48.11 23.49
C TRP A 100 46.15 -48.74 23.51
N ALA A 101 47.23 -47.96 23.37
CA ALA A 101 48.61 -48.45 23.33
C ALA A 101 48.86 -49.56 22.27
N VAL A 102 48.13 -49.49 21.16
CA VAL A 102 48.28 -50.41 20.01
C VAL A 102 49.26 -49.81 19.01
N GLU A 103 50.33 -50.53 18.69
CA GLU A 103 51.30 -50.16 17.65
C GLU A 103 50.86 -50.69 16.27
N PRO A 104 51.32 -50.09 15.15
CA PRO A 104 50.93 -50.49 13.79
C PRO A 104 51.28 -51.93 13.40
N GLU A 105 52.11 -52.61 14.20
CA GLU A 105 52.57 -53.98 14.01
C GLU A 105 51.48 -55.01 14.36
N ASP A 106 50.56 -54.68 15.27
CA ASP A 106 49.35 -55.48 15.56
C ASP A 106 48.25 -55.14 14.55
N ARG A 107 48.33 -55.77 13.37
CA ARG A 107 47.49 -55.47 12.20
C ARG A 107 45.98 -55.53 12.50
N ASP A 108 45.52 -56.56 13.19
CA ASP A 108 44.08 -56.81 13.35
C ASP A 108 43.45 -55.79 14.33
N SER A 109 44.11 -55.57 15.49
CA SER A 109 43.66 -54.56 16.46
C SER A 109 43.77 -53.14 15.91
N TYR A 110 44.88 -52.83 15.22
CA TYR A 110 45.09 -51.51 14.62
C TYR A 110 44.04 -51.21 13.56
N GLN A 111 43.74 -52.16 12.65
CA GLN A 111 42.76 -51.97 11.60
C GLN A 111 41.34 -51.81 12.16
N TYR A 112 41.00 -52.53 13.23
CA TYR A 112 39.72 -52.38 13.92
C TYR A 112 39.54 -50.99 14.54
N TYR A 113 40.51 -50.50 15.33
CA TYR A 113 40.43 -49.16 15.93
C TYR A 113 40.54 -48.04 14.89
N PHE A 114 41.27 -48.26 13.80
CA PHE A 114 41.33 -47.35 12.67
C PHE A 114 39.95 -47.19 12.00
N ALA A 115 39.26 -48.31 11.74
CA ALA A 115 37.90 -48.30 11.20
C ALA A 115 36.92 -47.62 12.16
N PHE A 116 37.03 -47.88 13.46
CA PHE A 116 36.20 -47.24 14.49
C PHE A 116 36.38 -45.72 14.51
N LEU A 117 37.63 -45.24 14.58
CA LEU A 117 37.91 -43.80 14.60
C LEU A 117 37.48 -43.10 13.29
N LYS A 118 37.58 -43.79 12.15
CA LYS A 118 37.04 -43.30 10.88
C LYS A 118 35.51 -43.19 10.93
N THR A 119 34.82 -44.19 11.47
CA THR A 119 33.36 -44.15 11.68
C THR A 119 32.96 -42.99 12.60
N ILE A 120 33.66 -42.79 13.71
CA ILE A 120 33.40 -41.68 14.64
C ILE A 120 33.65 -40.31 13.99
N ASN A 121 34.70 -40.17 13.18
CA ASN A 121 35.05 -38.93 12.47
C ASN A 121 33.98 -38.49 11.45
N ASP A 122 33.25 -39.45 10.88
CA ASP A 122 32.22 -39.24 9.86
C ASP A 122 30.78 -39.39 10.43
N LEU A 123 30.66 -39.56 11.75
CA LEU A 123 29.40 -39.81 12.43
C LEU A 123 28.52 -38.55 12.40
N THR A 124 27.29 -38.71 11.94
CA THR A 124 26.22 -37.70 12.02
C THR A 124 24.99 -38.35 12.62
N VAL A 125 23.98 -37.55 13.02
CA VAL A 125 22.70 -38.08 13.51
C VAL A 125 22.04 -39.08 12.55
N ALA A 126 22.30 -38.97 11.24
CA ALA A 126 21.73 -39.87 10.23
C ALA A 126 22.51 -41.18 10.02
N LYS A 127 23.72 -41.33 10.60
CA LYS A 127 24.64 -42.45 10.33
C LYS A 127 24.98 -43.28 11.58
N LEU A 128 24.13 -43.26 12.60
CA LEU A 128 24.44 -43.91 13.87
C LEU A 128 24.58 -45.43 13.75
N SER A 129 23.93 -46.04 12.75
CA SER A 129 23.88 -47.49 12.57
C SER A 129 25.21 -48.07 12.14
N THR A 130 26.10 -47.19 11.64
CA THR A 130 27.49 -47.53 11.36
C THR A 130 28.28 -47.92 12.61
N LEU A 131 27.72 -47.70 13.81
CA LEU A 131 28.31 -48.11 15.09
C LEU A 131 27.98 -49.56 15.50
N GLU A 132 27.04 -50.25 14.84
CA GLU A 132 26.63 -51.62 15.22
C GLU A 132 27.79 -52.63 15.30
N PRO A 133 28.81 -52.60 14.41
CA PRO A 133 29.96 -53.50 14.50
C PRO A 133 30.75 -53.40 15.82
N TYR A 134 30.67 -52.28 16.53
CA TYR A 134 31.47 -51.97 17.71
C TYR A 134 30.70 -52.13 19.04
N ARG A 135 29.48 -52.65 18.98
CA ARG A 135 28.52 -52.71 20.10
C ARG A 135 29.02 -53.47 21.33
N ASN A 136 29.77 -54.55 21.11
CA ASN A 136 30.17 -55.52 22.14
C ASN A 136 31.58 -55.27 22.71
N ASP A 137 32.22 -54.15 22.40
CA ASP A 137 33.57 -53.85 22.88
C ASP A 137 33.55 -53.02 24.17
N ASP A 138 33.95 -53.64 25.28
CA ASP A 138 34.03 -52.99 26.59
C ASP A 138 35.09 -51.89 26.67
N LYS A 139 36.13 -51.94 25.83
CA LYS A 139 37.20 -50.92 25.79
C LYS A 139 36.69 -49.58 25.23
N LEU A 140 35.49 -49.53 24.65
CA LEU A 140 34.91 -48.33 24.05
C LEU A 140 33.92 -47.57 24.96
N LYS A 141 33.58 -48.10 26.15
CA LYS A 141 32.50 -47.58 27.00
C LYS A 141 32.81 -46.25 27.72
N ASN A 142 34.07 -45.99 28.07
CA ASN A 142 34.49 -44.83 28.87
C ASN A 142 35.36 -43.83 28.08
N LEU A 143 35.06 -43.62 26.81
CA LEU A 143 35.82 -42.72 25.94
C LEU A 143 35.24 -41.29 25.96
N ASP A 144 36.12 -40.29 25.99
CA ASP A 144 35.75 -38.90 25.73
C ASP A 144 35.74 -38.63 24.22
N PHE A 145 34.59 -38.89 23.59
CA PHE A 145 34.39 -38.69 22.15
C PHE A 145 34.72 -37.27 21.69
N VAL A 146 34.46 -36.25 22.52
CA VAL A 146 34.71 -34.84 22.15
C VAL A 146 36.21 -34.60 22.07
N GLN A 147 36.98 -35.09 23.04
CA GLN A 147 38.43 -34.95 23.05
C GLN A 147 39.11 -35.72 21.91
N ILE A 148 38.63 -36.93 21.61
CA ILE A 148 39.09 -37.72 20.46
C ILE A 148 38.85 -36.95 19.16
N LEU A 149 37.63 -36.43 18.96
CA LEU A 149 37.29 -35.68 17.76
C LEU A 149 38.10 -34.38 17.62
N LEU A 150 38.45 -33.71 18.73
CA LEU A 150 39.32 -32.52 18.71
C LEU A 150 40.72 -32.86 18.17
N GLN A 151 41.25 -34.04 18.51
CA GLN A 151 42.53 -34.52 17.99
C GLN A 151 42.45 -34.92 16.52
N LEU A 152 41.36 -35.57 16.09
CA LEU A 152 41.15 -35.99 14.71
C LEU A 152 40.89 -34.80 13.76
N LYS A 153 40.09 -33.82 14.18
CA LYS A 153 39.67 -32.67 13.36
C LYS A 153 40.56 -31.43 13.53
N GLY A 154 41.71 -31.56 14.19
CA GLY A 154 42.57 -30.41 14.55
C GLY A 154 43.07 -29.55 13.37
N LYS A 155 43.21 -30.12 12.17
CA LYS A 155 43.62 -29.37 10.95
C LYS A 155 42.52 -28.45 10.41
N GLY A 156 41.24 -28.81 10.58
CA GLY A 156 40.08 -28.06 10.07
C GLY A 156 39.41 -27.15 11.09
N LEU A 157 39.91 -27.09 12.33
CA LEU A 157 39.36 -26.26 13.40
C LEU A 157 40.27 -25.06 13.71
N PRO A 158 39.70 -23.90 14.08
CA PRO A 158 40.50 -22.77 14.53
C PRO A 158 41.29 -23.11 15.81
N LYS A 159 42.56 -22.68 15.88
CA LYS A 159 43.44 -22.92 17.04
C LYS A 159 42.92 -22.14 18.27
N ARG A 160 43.05 -22.74 19.46
CA ARG A 160 42.60 -22.22 20.75
C ARG A 160 43.23 -20.85 21.04
N ASP A 161 42.39 -19.84 21.28
CA ASP A 161 42.72 -18.46 21.64
C ASP A 161 44.00 -17.89 21.00
N THR A 162 43.91 -17.50 19.72
CA THR A 162 44.78 -16.41 19.26
C THR A 162 44.39 -15.17 20.06
N LYS A 163 45.19 -14.85 21.08
CA LYS A 163 45.31 -13.50 21.61
C LYS A 163 45.27 -12.54 20.42
N THR A 164 44.35 -11.60 20.48
CA THR A 164 44.32 -10.37 19.69
C THR A 164 45.71 -10.01 19.18
N VAL A 165 45.93 -10.15 17.87
CA VAL A 165 46.79 -9.20 17.19
C VAL A 165 46.07 -7.89 17.38
N GLU A 166 46.57 -7.06 18.31
CA GLU A 166 46.27 -5.64 18.33
C GLU A 166 46.58 -5.11 16.93
N LYS A 167 45.57 -5.03 16.06
CA LYS A 167 45.56 -3.99 15.05
C LYS A 167 45.46 -2.70 15.83
N LYS A 168 46.62 -2.12 16.17
CA LYS A 168 47.02 -0.86 15.54
C LYS A 168 45.86 -0.05 14.98
N THR A 169 44.93 0.46 15.78
CA THR A 169 44.04 1.53 15.34
C THR A 169 44.90 2.78 15.25
N ASP A 170 45.53 2.98 14.09
CA ASP A 170 45.92 4.31 13.66
C ASP A 170 44.61 5.03 13.29
N GLU A 171 44.23 6.04 14.09
CA GLU A 171 43.01 6.83 13.92
C GLU A 171 43.05 7.79 12.72
N ASN A 172 43.92 7.59 11.73
CA ASN A 172 44.07 8.47 10.58
C ASN A 172 44.13 7.68 9.27
N GLU A 173 43.00 7.15 8.81
CA GLU A 173 42.79 6.85 7.39
C GLU A 173 41.28 6.88 7.07
N GLN A 174 40.80 8.06 6.67
CA GLN A 174 39.51 8.22 6.02
C GLN A 174 39.66 7.85 4.54
N GLY A 175 38.93 6.82 4.10
CA GLY A 175 38.67 6.57 2.67
C GLY A 175 39.57 5.51 2.03
N GLY A 176 39.39 4.24 2.44
CA GLY A 176 39.87 3.08 1.70
C GLY A 176 38.75 2.03 1.62
N SER A 177 38.48 1.53 0.42
CA SER A 177 37.55 0.42 0.17
C SER A 177 37.84 -0.74 1.12
N ALA A 178 36.92 -1.03 2.03
CA ALA A 178 37.05 -2.15 2.94
C ALA A 178 36.93 -3.47 2.15
N GLU A 179 38.08 -3.99 1.72
CA GLU A 179 38.24 -5.39 1.38
C GLU A 179 37.96 -6.19 2.67
N TYR A 180 36.75 -6.72 2.81
CA TYR A 180 36.32 -7.41 4.03
C TYR A 180 37.24 -8.59 4.32
N GLY A 181 37.90 -8.54 5.48
CA GLY A 181 38.71 -9.64 6.01
C GLY A 181 37.90 -10.93 6.19
N GLU A 182 38.60 -12.05 6.23
CA GLU A 182 38.02 -13.39 6.35
C GLU A 182 37.13 -13.52 7.62
N PRO A 183 36.00 -14.26 7.56
CA PRO A 183 35.09 -14.35 8.71
C PRO A 183 35.75 -14.95 9.95
N ASP A 184 35.45 -14.40 11.14
CA ASP A 184 35.95 -14.93 12.41
C ASP A 184 35.17 -16.19 12.83
N PHE A 185 35.77 -17.36 12.59
CA PHE A 185 35.17 -18.66 12.91
C PHE A 185 35.52 -19.14 14.33
N ARG A 186 34.56 -19.81 14.98
CA ARG A 186 34.73 -20.51 16.25
C ARG A 186 34.40 -21.99 16.10
N ALA A 187 35.12 -22.87 16.79
CA ALA A 187 34.79 -24.29 16.78
C ALA A 187 33.40 -24.53 17.37
N ALA A 188 32.64 -25.45 16.77
CA ALA A 188 31.29 -25.80 17.16
C ALA A 188 31.06 -27.31 16.97
N ILE A 189 30.55 -27.97 18.00
CA ILE A 189 30.05 -29.33 17.92
C ILE A 189 28.54 -29.29 17.66
N THR A 190 28.09 -29.99 16.63
CA THR A 190 26.69 -29.98 16.17
C THR A 190 26.23 -31.40 15.86
N GLU A 191 24.94 -31.58 15.57
CA GLU A 191 24.37 -32.85 15.09
C GLU A 191 24.96 -33.31 13.73
N LEU A 192 25.66 -32.43 13.02
CA LEU A 192 26.38 -32.70 11.78
C LEU A 192 27.84 -33.12 12.00
N GLY A 193 28.30 -33.11 13.25
CA GLY A 193 29.68 -33.37 13.65
C GLY A 193 30.41 -32.10 14.09
N MET A 194 31.75 -32.17 14.04
CA MET A 194 32.65 -31.08 14.41
C MET A 194 32.83 -30.10 13.26
N CYS A 195 32.44 -28.86 13.51
CA CYS A 195 32.35 -27.79 12.54
C CYS A 195 32.96 -26.51 13.10
N GLN A 196 32.99 -25.46 12.30
CA GLN A 196 33.32 -24.10 12.73
C GLN A 196 32.18 -23.15 12.32
N THR A 197 31.85 -22.15 13.14
CA THR A 197 30.71 -21.26 12.89
C THR A 197 31.03 -19.80 13.20
N THR A 198 30.39 -18.88 12.47
CA THR A 198 30.42 -17.43 12.74
C THR A 198 29.23 -16.97 13.59
N SER A 199 28.31 -17.88 13.94
CA SER A 199 27.09 -17.56 14.69
C SER A 199 27.39 -16.94 16.06
N GLN A 200 26.57 -15.97 16.45
CA GLN A 200 26.59 -15.37 17.79
C GLN A 200 26.21 -16.36 18.90
N THR A 201 25.71 -17.54 18.53
CA THR A 201 25.42 -18.65 19.45
C THR A 201 26.58 -19.63 19.61
N ALA A 202 27.74 -19.37 18.99
CA ALA A 202 28.91 -20.25 19.03
C ALA A 202 29.38 -20.60 20.46
N GLY A 203 29.18 -19.71 21.43
CA GLY A 203 29.53 -19.98 22.84
C GLY A 203 28.82 -21.21 23.43
N TYR A 204 27.63 -21.56 22.92
CA TYR A 204 26.85 -22.70 23.38
C TYR A 204 27.22 -24.03 22.73
N THR A 205 27.80 -23.98 21.53
CA THR A 205 28.21 -25.16 20.75
C THR A 205 29.72 -25.38 20.82
N ASN A 206 30.48 -24.52 21.49
CA ASN A 206 31.93 -24.63 21.52
C ASN A 206 32.40 -25.88 22.29
N PRO A 207 33.21 -26.77 21.67
CA PRO A 207 33.76 -27.95 22.34
C PRO A 207 34.86 -27.61 23.36
N TYR A 208 35.45 -26.41 23.32
CA TYR A 208 36.46 -25.95 24.26
C TYR A 208 35.80 -25.37 25.54
N LYS A 209 36.29 -25.78 26.73
CA LYS A 209 35.65 -25.60 28.06
C LYS A 209 34.98 -24.22 28.34
N GLY A 210 33.70 -24.26 28.73
CA GLY A 210 32.99 -23.25 29.54
C GLY A 210 32.31 -22.13 28.74
N ALA A 211 30.97 -22.21 28.58
CA ALA A 211 30.17 -21.22 27.84
C ALA A 211 30.31 -19.77 28.37
N ASP A 212 30.72 -19.60 29.63
CA ASP A 212 30.69 -18.31 30.32
C ASP A 212 31.89 -17.38 30.04
N ASN A 213 33.00 -17.87 29.47
CA ASN A 213 34.23 -17.08 29.23
C ASN A 213 34.71 -17.06 27.77
N ILE A 214 33.87 -17.44 26.81
CA ILE A 214 34.24 -17.47 25.39
C ILE A 214 33.98 -16.10 24.75
N GLN A 215 35.02 -15.52 24.13
CA GLN A 215 34.87 -14.32 23.33
C GLN A 215 34.12 -14.66 22.03
N LEU A 216 32.89 -14.15 21.91
CA LEU A 216 32.03 -14.37 20.75
C LEU A 216 32.64 -13.74 19.48
N PRO A 217 32.32 -14.27 18.28
CA PRO A 217 32.71 -13.64 17.02
C PRO A 217 32.25 -12.19 16.97
N ALA A 218 33.06 -11.30 16.37
CA ALA A 218 32.63 -9.93 16.12
C ALA A 218 31.32 -9.92 15.32
N LYS A 219 30.37 -9.07 15.72
CA LYS A 219 29.07 -8.99 15.08
C LYS A 219 29.23 -8.48 13.64
N SER A 220 29.10 -9.38 12.67
CA SER A 220 29.12 -9.03 11.25
C SER A 220 27.80 -8.35 10.86
N GLU A 221 27.86 -7.05 10.60
CA GLU A 221 26.73 -6.24 10.13
C GLU A 221 27.02 -5.68 8.73
N CYS A 222 25.97 -5.60 7.92
CA CYS A 222 26.00 -5.01 6.60
C CYS A 222 25.27 -3.67 6.58
N ASN A 223 25.81 -2.74 5.81
CA ASN A 223 25.23 -1.41 5.60
C ASN A 223 24.77 -1.30 4.14
N PRO A 224 23.66 -0.61 3.84
CA PRO A 224 23.26 -0.27 2.47
C PRO A 224 24.34 0.33 1.57
N ILE A 225 25.39 0.92 2.15
CA ILE A 225 26.49 1.59 1.44
C ILE A 225 27.65 0.62 1.13
N SER A 226 27.74 -0.52 1.82
CA SER A 226 28.83 -1.49 1.64
C SER A 226 28.34 -2.76 0.95
N GLU A 227 29.19 -3.35 0.11
CA GLU A 227 28.92 -4.67 -0.47
C GLU A 227 28.89 -5.71 0.66
N CYS A 228 27.74 -6.37 0.81
CA CYS A 228 27.52 -7.37 1.86
C CYS A 228 27.94 -8.75 1.33
N ASN A 229 29.25 -8.95 1.16
CA ASN A 229 29.83 -10.19 0.62
C ASN A 229 30.99 -10.72 1.48
N THR A 230 31.24 -12.03 1.38
CA THR A 230 32.42 -12.66 2.00
C THR A 230 32.93 -13.83 1.15
N LYS A 231 34.22 -14.16 1.29
CA LYS A 231 34.86 -15.29 0.63
C LYS A 231 35.27 -16.32 1.68
N ILE A 232 35.01 -17.59 1.38
CA ILE A 232 35.32 -18.73 2.25
C ILE A 232 36.27 -19.64 1.49
N PHE A 233 37.39 -19.98 2.13
CA PHE A 233 38.44 -20.83 1.56
C PHE A 233 38.48 -22.20 2.23
N ASN A 234 38.79 -23.24 1.45
CA ASN A 234 39.04 -24.57 1.98
C ASN A 234 40.48 -24.67 2.53
N ARG A 235 40.64 -24.49 3.85
CA ARG A 235 41.94 -24.49 4.53
C ARG A 235 42.55 -25.89 4.78
N VAL A 236 41.81 -26.97 4.52
CA VAL A 236 42.24 -28.34 4.85
C VAL A 236 43.03 -29.00 3.70
N GLY A 237 42.88 -28.49 2.47
CA GLY A 237 43.55 -28.98 1.26
C GLY A 237 42.59 -29.64 0.25
N SER A 238 43.12 -30.04 -0.91
CA SER A 238 42.35 -30.53 -2.07
C SER A 238 41.57 -31.82 -1.84
N ASN A 239 41.94 -32.64 -0.85
CA ASN A 239 41.31 -33.94 -0.59
C ASN A 239 40.17 -33.87 0.43
N ALA A 240 39.80 -32.66 0.90
CA ALA A 240 38.76 -32.45 1.89
C ALA A 240 37.52 -31.80 1.26
N SER A 241 36.35 -32.42 1.42
CA SER A 241 35.09 -31.79 0.98
C SER A 241 34.58 -30.82 2.05
N MET A 242 34.22 -29.61 1.65
CA MET A 242 33.69 -28.56 2.53
C MET A 242 32.17 -28.43 2.37
N ASN A 243 31.42 -28.64 3.46
CA ASN A 243 29.98 -28.33 3.51
C ASN A 243 29.76 -26.99 4.20
N VAL A 244 29.05 -26.08 3.53
CA VAL A 244 28.72 -24.73 4.01
C VAL A 244 27.24 -24.68 4.33
N TYR A 245 26.93 -24.44 5.60
CA TYR A 245 25.57 -24.24 6.12
C TYR A 245 25.38 -22.76 6.43
N MET A 246 24.43 -22.12 5.76
CA MET A 246 24.09 -20.71 5.96
C MET A 246 22.75 -20.62 6.69
N HIS A 247 22.71 -19.89 7.80
CA HIS A 247 21.55 -19.82 8.69
C HIS A 247 21.50 -18.45 9.40
N ASN A 248 20.49 -18.23 10.24
CA ASN A 248 20.40 -17.02 11.04
C ASN A 248 21.62 -16.91 12.00
N ASN A 249 22.26 -15.73 12.02
CA ASN A 249 23.43 -15.45 12.85
C ASN A 249 23.15 -15.54 14.37
N PHE A 250 21.88 -15.51 14.78
CA PHE A 250 21.46 -15.69 16.17
C PHE A 250 20.86 -17.09 16.44
N ASP A 251 21.10 -18.06 15.56
CA ASP A 251 20.65 -19.44 15.74
C ASP A 251 21.77 -20.46 15.45
N ILE A 252 21.53 -21.73 15.78
CA ILE A 252 22.42 -22.87 15.53
C ILE A 252 21.90 -23.74 14.37
N VAL A 253 22.81 -24.41 13.67
CA VAL A 253 22.43 -25.37 12.62
C VAL A 253 21.84 -26.63 13.23
N THR A 254 20.64 -27.00 12.77
CA THR A 254 20.03 -28.29 13.09
C THR A 254 19.64 -29.03 11.79
N PRO A 255 19.97 -30.32 11.66
CA PRO A 255 19.55 -31.15 10.53
C PRO A 255 18.03 -31.14 10.32
N GLY A 256 17.61 -30.93 9.07
CA GLY A 256 16.20 -30.86 8.68
C GLY A 256 15.53 -29.50 8.90
N ASP A 257 16.29 -28.47 9.29
CA ASP A 257 15.76 -27.11 9.42
C ASP A 257 15.53 -26.46 8.06
N ARG A 258 14.31 -25.94 7.83
CA ARG A 258 13.94 -25.31 6.56
C ARG A 258 14.66 -23.98 6.31
N ASP A 259 15.05 -23.31 7.38
CA ASP A 259 15.72 -22.01 7.32
C ASP A 259 17.26 -22.13 7.24
N THR A 260 17.81 -23.35 7.16
CA THR A 260 19.25 -23.60 6.91
C THR A 260 19.50 -23.95 5.45
N ILE A 261 20.38 -23.19 4.80
CA ILE A 261 20.78 -23.40 3.41
C ILE A 261 22.08 -24.20 3.37
N LEU A 262 22.07 -25.34 2.69
CA LEU A 262 23.27 -26.14 2.42
C LEU A 262 23.85 -25.79 1.04
N SER A 263 25.16 -25.59 1.00
CA SER A 263 25.96 -25.55 -0.21
C SER A 263 27.21 -26.41 -0.05
N ARG A 264 27.54 -27.22 -1.05
CA ARG A 264 28.80 -27.96 -1.09
C ARG A 264 29.85 -27.12 -1.81
N GLY A 265 31.08 -27.11 -1.32
CA GLY A 265 32.22 -26.57 -2.05
C GLY A 265 32.44 -27.33 -3.37
N THR A 266 32.95 -26.64 -4.38
CA THR A 266 33.36 -27.22 -5.66
C THR A 266 34.77 -27.79 -5.54
N ASP A 267 35.08 -28.89 -6.23
CA ASP A 267 36.43 -29.50 -6.13
C ASP A 267 37.50 -28.60 -6.77
N ASN A 268 37.19 -27.94 -7.91
CA ASN A 268 38.04 -26.97 -8.60
C ASN A 268 37.18 -25.78 -9.08
N GLY A 269 37.25 -24.62 -8.40
CA GLY A 269 36.56 -23.41 -8.85
C GLY A 269 35.91 -22.59 -7.75
N ALA A 270 35.18 -21.55 -8.16
CA ALA A 270 34.48 -20.63 -7.27
C ALA A 270 32.95 -20.82 -7.35
N LEU A 271 32.29 -21.02 -6.21
CA LEU A 271 30.84 -21.06 -6.09
C LEU A 271 30.32 -19.77 -5.46
N THR A 272 29.61 -18.95 -6.22
CA THR A 272 28.90 -17.78 -5.71
C THR A 272 27.48 -18.16 -5.30
N VAL A 273 27.14 -17.93 -4.04
CA VAL A 273 25.79 -18.09 -3.49
C VAL A 273 25.25 -16.71 -3.14
N GLU A 274 24.22 -16.29 -3.86
CA GLU A 274 23.51 -15.04 -3.60
C GLU A 274 22.29 -15.31 -2.72
N LEU A 275 22.21 -14.60 -1.60
CA LEU A 275 21.17 -14.73 -0.59
C LEU A 275 20.33 -13.45 -0.57
N MET A 276 19.02 -13.57 -0.69
CA MET A 276 18.11 -12.49 -0.37
C MET A 276 17.81 -12.51 1.13
N LEU A 277 18.07 -11.41 1.81
CA LEU A 277 17.71 -11.25 3.21
C LEU A 277 16.22 -10.87 3.31
N GLY A 278 15.43 -11.64 4.07
CA GLY A 278 14.05 -11.36 4.43
C GLY A 278 13.96 -10.97 5.91
N ILE A 279 13.23 -9.91 6.22
CA ILE A 279 13.12 -9.39 7.59
C ILE A 279 11.66 -9.32 7.97
N THR A 280 11.30 -9.88 9.12
CA THR A 280 10.02 -9.65 9.75
C THR A 280 10.24 -8.95 11.08
N THR A 281 9.65 -7.76 11.23
CA THR A 281 9.63 -6.99 12.49
C THR A 281 8.28 -7.14 13.19
N ALA A 282 8.18 -6.72 14.44
CA ALA A 282 6.92 -6.74 15.18
C ALA A 282 6.63 -5.36 15.79
N GLU A 283 5.35 -4.97 15.79
CA GLU A 283 4.89 -3.79 16.52
C GLU A 283 4.94 -4.02 18.04
N ALA A 284 5.11 -2.96 18.83
CA ALA A 284 5.23 -3.07 20.29
C ALA A 284 4.03 -3.78 20.94
N GLU A 285 2.83 -3.62 20.39
CA GLU A 285 1.61 -4.26 20.88
C GLU A 285 1.60 -5.78 20.70
N VAL A 286 2.33 -6.33 19.71
CA VAL A 286 2.49 -7.79 19.55
C VAL A 286 3.13 -8.40 20.80
N ARG A 287 3.98 -7.63 21.49
CA ARG A 287 4.61 -8.08 22.73
C ARG A 287 3.62 -8.23 23.88
N LYS A 288 2.52 -7.48 23.88
CA LYS A 288 1.47 -7.55 24.92
C LYS A 288 0.56 -8.76 24.78
N LEU A 289 0.52 -9.38 23.60
CA LEU A 289 -0.26 -10.62 23.38
C LEU A 289 0.43 -11.82 24.04
N PRO A 290 -0.32 -12.71 24.71
CA PRO A 290 0.19 -13.99 25.21
C PRO A 290 0.82 -14.84 24.09
N ILE A 291 1.88 -15.58 24.44
CA ILE A 291 2.66 -16.42 23.51
C ILE A 291 1.77 -17.40 22.72
N ALA A 292 0.75 -17.96 23.36
CA ALA A 292 -0.19 -18.89 22.73
C ALA A 292 -0.92 -18.30 21.52
N TYR A 293 -1.27 -17.00 21.58
CA TYR A 293 -2.03 -16.34 20.52
C TYR A 293 -1.15 -15.74 19.43
N ARG A 294 0.01 -15.15 19.81
CA ARG A 294 0.94 -14.59 18.82
C ARG A 294 1.81 -15.64 18.12
N LYS A 295 1.87 -16.87 18.64
CA LYS A 295 2.59 -18.02 18.06
C LYS A 295 4.08 -17.73 17.75
N CYS A 296 4.68 -16.82 18.49
CA CYS A 296 6.09 -16.44 18.37
C CYS A 296 6.66 -16.00 19.73
N ARG A 297 7.99 -16.02 19.87
CA ARG A 297 8.73 -15.57 21.07
C ARG A 297 9.76 -14.50 20.73
N TYR A 298 10.04 -13.62 21.67
CA TYR A 298 11.23 -12.76 21.59
C TYR A 298 12.45 -13.49 22.16
N THR A 299 13.66 -13.08 21.76
CA THR A 299 14.91 -13.73 22.17
C THR A 299 15.15 -13.74 23.68
N ASN A 300 14.57 -12.79 24.41
CA ASN A 300 14.63 -12.67 25.88
C ASN A 300 13.50 -13.40 26.61
N GLU A 301 12.47 -13.91 25.92
CA GLU A 301 11.37 -14.68 26.51
C GLU A 301 11.72 -16.16 26.59
N ASN A 302 12.84 -16.42 27.24
CA ASN A 302 13.48 -17.71 27.26
C ASN A 302 12.82 -18.65 28.28
N ASN A 303 12.53 -19.87 27.84
CA ASN A 303 11.99 -20.97 28.66
C ASN A 303 12.94 -22.19 28.67
N LEU A 304 14.19 -22.00 28.22
CA LEU A 304 15.23 -23.01 28.15
C LEU A 304 16.05 -22.98 29.43
N ASN A 305 16.40 -24.14 29.97
CA ASN A 305 17.13 -24.28 31.23
C ASN A 305 18.63 -24.04 31.06
N TYR A 306 19.17 -24.35 29.89
CA TYR A 306 20.62 -24.34 29.69
C TYR A 306 21.16 -23.17 28.85
N PHE A 307 20.27 -22.47 28.15
CA PHE A 307 20.63 -21.34 27.29
C PHE A 307 20.15 -20.03 27.91
N ARG A 308 20.84 -18.90 27.67
CA ARG A 308 20.40 -17.58 28.20
C ARG A 308 19.41 -16.87 27.28
N SER A 309 19.42 -17.21 25.99
CA SER A 309 18.57 -16.61 24.95
C SER A 309 17.77 -17.68 24.21
N TYR A 310 16.56 -17.33 23.79
CA TYR A 310 15.71 -18.20 22.99
C TYR A 310 16.03 -18.08 21.50
N SER A 311 16.23 -19.23 20.84
CA SER A 311 16.14 -19.38 19.39
C SER A 311 15.48 -20.74 19.05
N PRO A 312 14.86 -20.89 17.87
CA PRO A 312 14.24 -22.15 17.46
C PRO A 312 15.23 -23.32 17.42
N GLY A 313 16.48 -23.11 16.98
CA GLY A 313 17.53 -24.13 17.03
C GLY A 313 17.90 -24.54 18.45
N LEU A 314 18.15 -23.59 19.35
CA LEU A 314 18.49 -23.89 20.76
C LEU A 314 17.37 -24.64 21.47
N CYS A 315 16.11 -24.26 21.23
CA CYS A 315 14.94 -24.97 21.76
C CYS A 315 14.88 -26.43 21.29
N ARG A 316 15.13 -26.69 20.01
CA ARG A 316 15.14 -28.06 19.45
C ARG A 316 16.27 -28.89 20.06
N THR A 317 17.45 -28.30 20.24
CA THR A 317 18.59 -28.97 20.85
C THR A 317 18.32 -29.37 22.31
N GLU A 318 17.78 -28.47 23.14
CA GLU A 318 17.43 -28.81 24.53
C GLU A 318 16.33 -29.88 24.58
N CYS A 319 15.28 -29.72 23.76
CA CYS A 319 14.18 -30.68 23.67
C CYS A 319 14.66 -32.09 23.28
N ARG A 320 15.50 -32.20 22.23
CA ARG A 320 16.06 -33.48 21.79
C ARG A 320 17.02 -34.08 22.81
N ALA A 321 17.79 -33.27 23.53
CA ALA A 321 18.64 -33.74 24.61
C ALA A 321 17.83 -34.34 25.77
N HIS A 322 16.72 -33.70 26.16
CA HIS A 322 15.79 -34.26 27.15
C HIS A 322 15.10 -35.54 26.67
N ALA A 323 14.68 -35.58 25.41
CA ALA A 323 14.08 -36.78 24.82
C ALA A 323 15.06 -37.96 24.80
N ALA A 324 16.33 -37.71 24.46
CA ALA A 324 17.39 -38.72 24.50
C ALA A 324 17.57 -39.30 25.92
N LEU A 325 17.68 -38.44 26.93
CA LEU A 325 17.78 -38.85 28.33
C LEU A 325 16.56 -39.65 28.79
N ALA A 326 15.36 -39.27 28.38
CA ALA A 326 14.13 -39.98 28.75
C ALA A 326 14.01 -41.38 28.10
N LYS A 327 14.53 -41.54 26.88
CA LYS A 327 14.43 -42.81 26.13
C LYS A 327 15.54 -43.80 26.46
N CYS A 328 16.78 -43.33 26.52
CA CYS A 328 17.96 -44.20 26.63
C CYS A 328 18.83 -43.88 27.86
N GLY A 329 18.41 -42.97 28.75
CA GLY A 329 19.15 -42.64 29.98
C GLY A 329 20.42 -41.81 29.77
N CYS A 330 20.78 -41.53 28.52
CA CYS A 330 21.98 -40.80 28.14
C CYS A 330 21.69 -39.78 27.03
N LYS A 331 22.58 -38.80 26.85
CA LYS A 331 22.53 -37.83 25.75
C LYS A 331 23.74 -37.99 24.82
N PRO A 332 23.60 -37.77 23.50
CA PRO A 332 24.73 -37.76 22.58
C PRO A 332 25.83 -36.76 22.97
N TYR A 333 27.07 -37.09 22.64
CA TYR A 333 28.25 -36.26 22.95
C TYR A 333 28.23 -34.88 22.26
N PHE A 334 27.53 -34.75 21.12
CA PHE A 334 27.40 -33.49 20.40
C PHE A 334 26.40 -32.50 21.01
N TYR A 335 25.67 -32.88 22.07
CA TYR A 335 24.95 -31.94 22.92
C TYR A 335 25.85 -31.50 24.09
N ALA A 336 26.66 -30.48 23.83
CA ALA A 336 27.65 -29.92 24.77
C ALA A 336 27.04 -29.32 26.07
N VAL A 337 25.72 -29.29 26.16
CA VAL A 337 24.94 -28.47 27.08
C VAL A 337 24.31 -29.35 28.18
N GLY A 338 24.27 -28.86 29.43
CA GLY A 338 23.74 -29.59 30.60
C GLY A 338 24.78 -30.48 31.31
N SER A 339 24.33 -31.34 32.24
CA SER A 339 25.23 -32.19 33.05
C SER A 339 26.16 -33.05 32.19
N LYS A 340 27.46 -33.10 32.53
CA LYS A 340 28.44 -34.02 31.91
C LYS A 340 28.21 -35.48 32.29
N LYS A 341 27.35 -35.74 33.28
CA LYS A 341 26.94 -37.09 33.64
C LYS A 341 25.94 -37.58 32.59
N ASN A 342 26.08 -38.82 32.14
CA ASN A 342 25.21 -39.51 31.19
C ASN A 342 25.44 -39.15 29.70
N ILE A 343 26.69 -39.01 29.25
CA ILE A 343 26.99 -39.03 27.80
C ILE A 343 26.84 -40.47 27.29
N CYS A 344 26.21 -40.65 26.13
CA CYS A 344 26.00 -41.98 25.54
C CYS A 344 27.33 -42.62 25.10
N ASP A 345 27.52 -43.87 25.49
CA ASP A 345 28.48 -44.79 24.88
C ASP A 345 27.93 -45.34 23.55
N VAL A 346 28.66 -46.27 22.92
CA VAL A 346 28.24 -46.90 21.65
C VAL A 346 26.85 -47.55 21.79
N ASN A 347 26.56 -48.22 22.91
CA ASN A 347 25.27 -48.84 23.16
C ASN A 347 24.14 -47.82 23.32
N GLY A 348 24.41 -46.71 24.03
CA GLY A 348 23.49 -45.60 24.16
C GLY A 348 23.17 -44.94 22.82
N MET A 349 24.17 -44.74 21.95
CA MET A 349 23.97 -44.16 20.62
C MET A 349 23.11 -45.07 19.72
N LEU A 350 23.33 -46.40 19.77
CA LEU A 350 22.51 -47.38 19.05
C LEU A 350 21.09 -47.52 19.62
N CYS A 351 20.92 -47.37 20.94
CA CYS A 351 19.60 -47.30 21.57
C CYS A 351 18.81 -46.11 21.02
N LEU A 352 19.45 -44.95 20.94
CA LEU A 352 18.83 -43.73 20.45
C LEU A 352 18.39 -43.88 18.99
N GLU A 353 19.22 -44.45 18.12
CA GLU A 353 18.84 -44.70 16.73
C GLU A 353 17.62 -45.63 16.60
N LYS A 354 17.58 -46.72 17.36
CA LYS A 354 16.40 -47.61 17.39
C LYS A 354 15.14 -46.91 17.91
N ALA A 355 15.30 -45.93 18.78
CA ALA A 355 14.20 -45.14 19.34
C ALA A 355 13.76 -43.99 18.42
N GLU A 356 14.44 -43.78 17.28
CA GLU A 356 14.20 -42.66 16.36
C GLU A 356 14.04 -41.31 17.09
N TRP A 357 14.85 -41.10 18.13
CA TRP A 357 14.66 -40.00 19.08
C TRP A 357 14.54 -38.58 18.48
N PRO A 358 15.20 -38.21 17.35
CA PRO A 358 15.11 -36.85 16.82
C PRO A 358 13.74 -36.57 16.20
N GLN A 359 13.04 -37.62 15.73
CA GLN A 359 11.71 -37.56 15.11
C GLN A 359 10.60 -37.79 16.15
N SER A 360 10.83 -38.66 17.14
CA SER A 360 9.88 -38.90 18.23
C SER A 360 9.84 -37.80 19.30
N ALA A 361 10.85 -36.91 19.33
CA ALA A 361 10.82 -35.69 20.12
C ALA A 361 9.86 -34.66 19.47
N HIS A 362 8.59 -34.65 19.87
CA HIS A 362 7.60 -33.64 19.46
C HIS A 362 7.92 -32.25 20.07
N CYS A 363 8.92 -31.56 19.52
CA CYS A 363 9.40 -30.27 20.02
C CYS A 363 8.54 -29.10 19.54
N ASN A 364 7.74 -28.52 20.44
CA ASN A 364 6.94 -27.31 20.18
C ASN A 364 7.78 -26.02 20.28
N CYS A 365 8.72 -25.84 19.35
CA CYS A 365 9.58 -24.66 19.28
C CYS A 365 8.98 -23.59 18.36
N LEU A 366 8.56 -22.47 18.95
CA LEU A 366 7.97 -21.33 18.22
C LEU A 366 9.04 -20.49 17.49
N PRO A 367 8.71 -19.87 16.34
CA PRO A 367 9.61 -18.94 15.65
C PRO A 367 9.79 -17.63 16.43
N LEU A 368 10.78 -16.83 16.03
CA LEU A 368 11.01 -15.51 16.60
C LEU A 368 9.95 -14.50 16.12
N CYS A 369 9.48 -13.63 17.02
CA CYS A 369 8.56 -12.54 16.66
C CYS A 369 9.24 -11.48 15.78
N GLU A 370 10.55 -11.31 15.94
CA GLU A 370 11.42 -10.54 15.05
C GLU A 370 12.41 -11.52 14.43
N GLU A 371 12.24 -11.79 13.14
CA GLU A 371 13.00 -12.81 12.44
C GLU A 371 13.75 -12.23 11.24
N VAL A 372 14.87 -12.87 10.97
CA VAL A 372 15.78 -12.61 9.86
C VAL A 372 15.93 -13.95 9.17
N ARG A 373 15.53 -14.01 7.91
CA ARG A 373 15.60 -15.22 7.08
C ARG A 373 16.44 -14.95 5.86
N TYR A 374 17.16 -15.96 5.40
CA TYR A 374 17.93 -15.88 4.16
C TYR A 374 17.34 -16.87 3.17
N VAL A 375 17.13 -16.43 1.94
CA VAL A 375 16.62 -17.25 0.85
C VAL A 375 17.63 -17.23 -0.29
N VAL A 376 17.92 -18.39 -0.88
CA VAL A 376 18.82 -18.43 -2.04
C VAL A 376 18.15 -17.73 -3.23
N SER A 377 18.78 -16.68 -3.73
CA SER A 377 18.37 -15.96 -4.94
C SER A 377 18.97 -16.62 -6.18
N GLN A 378 20.29 -16.84 -6.18
CA GLN A 378 21.02 -17.41 -7.30
C GLN A 378 22.22 -18.22 -6.79
N LYS A 379 22.58 -19.27 -7.54
CA LYS A 379 23.84 -19.98 -7.39
C LYS A 379 24.57 -19.97 -8.73
N GLN A 380 25.81 -19.52 -8.76
CA GLN A 380 26.65 -19.51 -9.95
C GLN A 380 27.97 -20.20 -9.63
N ALA A 381 28.25 -21.30 -10.32
CA ALA A 381 29.53 -21.98 -10.25
C ALA A 381 30.39 -21.55 -11.45
N VAL A 382 31.63 -21.16 -11.18
CA VAL A 382 32.64 -20.89 -12.21
C VAL A 382 33.76 -21.89 -12.02
N THR A 383 33.93 -22.76 -13.02
CA THR A 383 35.01 -23.75 -13.11
C THR A 383 35.98 -23.26 -14.16
N ASP A 384 37.26 -23.14 -13.80
CA ASP A 384 38.33 -22.80 -14.73
C ASP A 384 39.29 -24.00 -14.81
N ASP A 385 39.40 -24.60 -16.00
CA ASP A 385 40.24 -25.77 -16.26
C ASP A 385 41.72 -25.41 -16.45
N SER A 386 42.04 -24.11 -16.56
CA SER A 386 43.39 -23.64 -16.94
C SER A 386 44.34 -23.42 -15.76
N THR A 387 43.83 -23.30 -14.53
CA THR A 387 44.64 -23.14 -13.30
C THR A 387 44.01 -23.87 -12.11
N ARG A 388 44.83 -24.47 -11.23
CA ARG A 388 44.36 -25.14 -9.99
C ARG A 388 43.87 -24.08 -8.99
N PHE A 389 42.63 -23.62 -9.14
CA PHE A 389 41.99 -22.74 -8.16
C PHE A 389 41.67 -23.50 -6.87
N GLU A 390 41.99 -22.89 -5.72
CA GLU A 390 41.49 -23.36 -4.42
C GLU A 390 39.97 -23.21 -4.37
N SER A 391 39.27 -24.26 -3.91
CA SER A 391 37.82 -24.26 -3.71
C SER A 391 37.38 -23.05 -2.89
N THR A 392 36.69 -22.11 -3.53
CA THR A 392 36.28 -20.84 -2.93
C THR A 392 34.76 -20.71 -2.97
N VAL A 393 34.12 -20.43 -1.83
CA VAL A 393 32.69 -20.13 -1.77
C VAL A 393 32.51 -18.64 -1.47
N ILE A 394 31.88 -17.93 -2.40
CA ILE A 394 31.57 -16.50 -2.26
C ILE A 394 30.11 -16.38 -1.81
N VAL A 395 29.86 -15.81 -0.63
CA VAL A 395 28.51 -15.57 -0.12
C VAL A 395 28.19 -14.10 -0.28
N LYS A 396 27.17 -13.78 -1.09
CA LYS A 396 26.67 -12.41 -1.27
C LYS A 396 25.28 -12.30 -0.66
N VAL A 397 25.03 -11.27 0.14
CA VAL A 397 23.71 -11.03 0.73
C VAL A 397 23.12 -9.75 0.14
N LEU A 398 22.00 -9.90 -0.54
CA LEU A 398 21.18 -8.82 -1.09
C LEU A 398 20.29 -8.28 0.03
N LEU A 399 20.46 -7.00 0.36
CA LEU A 399 19.69 -6.32 1.41
C LEU A 399 18.24 -6.05 0.94
N PRO A 400 17.21 -6.36 1.74
CA PRO A 400 15.83 -6.16 1.37
C PRO A 400 15.44 -4.69 1.44
N ARG A 401 14.67 -4.25 0.44
CA ARG A 401 13.98 -2.95 0.45
C ARG A 401 12.59 -3.01 1.09
N MET A 402 12.03 -4.21 1.18
CA MET A 402 10.74 -4.49 1.79
C MET A 402 10.90 -5.58 2.84
N GLY A 403 10.25 -5.41 3.99
CA GLY A 403 10.17 -6.38 5.05
C GLY A 403 8.72 -6.59 5.47
N PHE A 404 8.48 -7.65 6.22
CA PHE A 404 7.20 -7.87 6.85
C PHE A 404 7.18 -7.22 8.23
N LYS A 405 6.00 -6.80 8.68
CA LYS A 405 5.76 -6.32 10.04
C LYS A 405 4.51 -6.95 10.59
N ARG A 406 4.65 -7.62 11.72
CA ARG A 406 3.54 -8.19 12.50
C ARG A 406 2.78 -7.05 13.18
N ARG A 407 1.50 -6.92 12.85
CA ARG A 407 0.58 -5.92 13.40
C ARG A 407 -0.62 -6.61 14.05
N VAL A 408 -1.09 -6.08 15.16
CA VAL A 408 -2.28 -6.60 15.84
C VAL A 408 -3.50 -6.08 15.10
N VAL A 409 -4.30 -6.97 14.49
CA VAL A 409 -5.55 -6.60 13.82
C VAL A 409 -6.66 -6.35 14.82
N PHE A 410 -6.71 -7.22 15.83
CA PHE A 410 -7.79 -7.26 16.78
C PHE A 410 -7.20 -7.32 18.18
N SER A 411 -7.17 -6.17 18.83
CA SER A 411 -6.65 -6.02 20.19
C SER A 411 -7.74 -6.27 21.23
N ALA A 412 -7.35 -6.53 22.49
CA ALA A 412 -8.30 -6.89 23.55
C ALA A 412 -9.37 -5.80 23.80
N ASP A 413 -9.03 -4.53 23.62
CA ASP A 413 -9.96 -3.41 23.66
C ASP A 413 -11.03 -3.49 22.55
N GLN A 414 -10.64 -3.87 21.33
CA GLN A 414 -11.57 -4.01 20.21
C GLN A 414 -12.49 -5.22 20.37
N LEU A 415 -12.00 -6.30 20.99
CA LEU A 415 -12.85 -7.44 21.39
C LEU A 415 -13.93 -7.00 22.38
N ILE A 416 -13.57 -6.21 23.40
CA ILE A 416 -14.52 -5.69 24.39
C ILE A 416 -15.55 -4.75 23.72
N VAL A 417 -15.10 -3.85 22.83
CA VAL A 417 -16.00 -2.97 22.07
C VAL A 417 -16.95 -3.79 21.19
N SER A 418 -16.44 -4.85 20.53
CA SER A 418 -17.25 -5.70 19.68
C SER A 418 -18.27 -6.52 20.48
N PHE A 419 -17.91 -7.01 21.67
CA PHE A 419 -18.84 -7.69 22.59
C PHE A 419 -19.90 -6.72 23.09
N GLY A 420 -19.50 -5.51 23.53
CA GLY A 420 -20.43 -4.47 23.95
C GLY A 420 -21.38 -4.06 22.84
N GLY A 421 -20.90 -3.99 21.59
CA GLY A 421 -21.74 -3.74 20.41
C GLY A 421 -22.73 -4.88 20.13
N ALA A 422 -22.31 -6.13 20.23
CA ALA A 422 -23.18 -7.29 20.02
C ALA A 422 -24.24 -7.42 21.12
N VAL A 423 -23.86 -7.29 22.39
CA VAL A 423 -24.80 -7.33 23.53
C VAL A 423 -25.75 -6.13 23.48
N GLY A 424 -25.23 -4.93 23.21
CA GLY A 424 -26.03 -3.71 23.09
C GLY A 424 -27.02 -3.73 21.92
N LEU A 425 -26.63 -4.29 20.76
CA LEU A 425 -27.51 -4.39 19.58
C LEU A 425 -28.68 -5.36 19.79
N PHE A 426 -28.42 -6.52 20.39
CA PHE A 426 -29.43 -7.59 20.53
C PHE A 426 -30.25 -7.51 21.81
N LEU A 427 -29.68 -7.05 22.92
CA LEU A 427 -30.34 -7.02 24.23
C LEU A 427 -30.63 -5.60 24.74
N GLY A 428 -30.07 -4.55 24.10
CA GLY A 428 -30.30 -3.16 24.48
C GLY A 428 -29.57 -2.71 25.76
N GLU A 429 -28.67 -3.54 26.29
CA GLU A 429 -28.00 -3.28 27.56
C GLU A 429 -26.79 -2.34 27.40
N SER A 430 -26.69 -1.30 28.25
CA SER A 430 -25.55 -0.38 28.30
C SER A 430 -25.22 -0.01 29.75
N SER A 431 -23.96 0.34 30.04
CA SER A 431 -23.50 0.77 31.38
C SER A 431 -24.20 2.04 31.91
N ILE A 432 -24.91 2.76 31.03
CA ILE A 432 -25.75 3.94 31.35
C ILE A 432 -27.00 3.54 32.15
N HIS A 433 -27.31 2.24 32.22
CA HIS A 433 -28.37 1.64 33.04
C HIS A 433 -28.30 2.01 34.53
N GLY A 434 -27.11 2.29 35.08
CA GLY A 434 -26.97 2.69 36.49
C GLY A 434 -27.51 4.10 36.81
N CYS A 435 -27.69 4.97 35.80
CA CYS A 435 -28.13 6.36 36.00
C CYS A 435 -29.53 6.46 36.65
N PRO A 436 -30.55 5.71 36.21
CA PRO A 436 -31.82 5.60 36.90
C PRO A 436 -31.72 5.16 38.38
N TYR A 437 -30.80 4.24 38.71
CA TYR A 437 -30.63 3.72 40.08
C TYR A 437 -29.94 4.71 41.02
N LEU A 438 -29.18 5.68 40.49
CA LEU A 438 -28.66 6.82 41.28
C LEU A 438 -29.79 7.74 41.76
N VAL A 439 -30.83 7.91 40.95
CA VAL A 439 -31.95 8.85 41.21
C VAL A 439 -33.09 8.20 42.00
N LYS A 440 -33.22 6.87 41.98
CA LYS A 440 -34.31 6.14 42.67
C LYS A 440 -34.22 6.29 44.20
N GLN A 441 -35.29 6.76 44.84
CA GLN A 441 -35.32 7.00 46.30
C GLN A 441 -35.35 5.71 47.14
N ALA A 442 -35.78 4.59 46.57
CA ALA A 442 -36.00 3.32 47.28
C ALA A 442 -34.77 2.39 47.38
N LEU A 443 -33.61 2.77 46.83
CA LEU A 443 -32.38 1.95 46.85
C LEU A 443 -31.41 2.34 47.98
N HIS A 444 -30.71 1.34 48.53
CA HIS A 444 -29.73 1.51 49.59
C HIS A 444 -28.49 2.31 49.11
N TRP A 445 -27.88 3.11 49.99
CA TRP A 445 -26.80 4.05 49.62
C TRP A 445 -25.54 3.37 49.05
N LEU A 446 -25.21 2.16 49.51
CA LEU A 446 -24.10 1.35 49.00
C LEU A 446 -24.30 0.98 47.52
N GLU A 447 -25.52 0.70 47.12
CA GLU A 447 -25.87 0.32 45.75
C GLU A 447 -25.76 1.53 44.81
N LYS A 448 -26.09 2.72 45.30
CA LYS A 448 -25.86 3.99 44.58
C LYS A 448 -24.38 4.27 44.37
N ILE A 449 -23.53 4.01 45.37
CA ILE A 449 -22.07 4.14 45.24
C ILE A 449 -21.54 3.15 44.20
N PHE A 450 -21.99 1.89 44.23
CA PHE A 450 -21.62 0.88 43.25
C PHE A 450 -21.91 1.35 41.81
N TRP A 451 -23.15 1.76 41.53
CA TRP A 451 -23.52 2.25 40.19
C TRP A 451 -22.77 3.53 39.80
N GLY A 452 -22.53 4.45 40.75
CA GLY A 452 -21.73 5.65 40.52
C GLY A 452 -20.28 5.35 40.11
N VAL A 453 -19.61 4.43 40.81
CA VAL A 453 -18.24 3.98 40.48
C VAL A 453 -18.22 3.28 39.13
N THR A 454 -19.21 2.44 38.84
CA THR A 454 -19.29 1.68 37.58
C THR A 454 -19.48 2.60 36.37
N ILE A 455 -20.27 3.67 36.50
CA ILE A 455 -20.45 4.69 35.45
C ILE A 455 -19.18 5.48 35.21
N ILE A 456 -18.49 5.92 36.27
CA ILE A 456 -17.22 6.66 36.17
C ILE A 456 -16.15 5.80 35.50
N ALA A 457 -16.04 4.52 35.89
CA ALA A 457 -15.13 3.57 35.26
C ALA A 457 -15.48 3.34 33.79
N ALA A 458 -16.76 3.14 33.46
CA ALA A 458 -17.20 2.95 32.07
C ALA A 458 -16.92 4.19 31.20
N ALA A 459 -17.15 5.40 31.72
CA ALA A 459 -16.83 6.64 31.02
C ALA A 459 -15.32 6.81 30.80
N TYR A 460 -14.51 6.56 31.82
CA TYR A 460 -13.05 6.60 31.74
C TYR A 460 -12.49 5.62 30.69
N TRP A 461 -12.96 4.38 30.69
CA TRP A 461 -12.54 3.36 29.72
C TRP A 461 -13.03 3.68 28.30
N SER A 462 -14.26 4.18 28.15
CA SER A 462 -14.79 4.59 26.84
C SER A 462 -14.00 5.75 26.23
N ILE A 463 -13.64 6.74 27.04
CA ILE A 463 -12.80 7.87 26.60
C ILE A 463 -11.41 7.37 26.17
N ASN A 464 -10.79 6.47 26.94
CA ASN A 464 -9.48 5.90 26.60
C ASN A 464 -9.53 5.04 25.32
N ILE A 465 -10.57 4.25 25.12
CA ILE A 465 -10.77 3.45 23.90
C ILE A 465 -10.95 4.37 22.70
N CYS A 466 -11.83 5.37 22.80
CA CYS A 466 -12.04 6.35 21.74
C CYS A 466 -10.74 7.11 21.41
N TYR A 467 -9.98 7.50 22.43
CA TYR A 467 -8.67 8.14 22.26
C TYR A 467 -7.66 7.21 21.56
N SER A 468 -7.59 5.94 21.96
CA SER A 468 -6.70 4.94 21.35
C SER A 468 -7.05 4.67 19.87
N GLN A 469 -8.34 4.54 19.56
CA GLN A 469 -8.80 4.36 18.16
C GLN A 469 -8.56 5.63 17.33
N TRP A 470 -8.73 6.81 17.92
CA TRP A 470 -8.43 8.09 17.29
C TRP A 470 -6.94 8.26 16.98
N GLU A 471 -6.04 7.87 17.89
CA GLU A 471 -4.60 7.90 17.63
C GLU A 471 -4.19 6.94 16.50
N ARG A 472 -4.73 5.71 16.48
CA ARG A 472 -4.49 4.76 15.38
C ARG A 472 -4.95 5.29 14.03
N PHE A 473 -6.13 5.92 13.98
CA PHE A 473 -6.64 6.57 12.78
C PHE A 473 -5.78 7.76 12.35
N ARG A 474 -5.35 8.59 13.30
CA ARG A 474 -4.46 9.73 13.05
C ARG A 474 -3.14 9.28 12.44
N ASP A 475 -2.61 8.14 12.89
CA ASP A 475 -1.23 7.76 12.58
C ASP A 475 -1.09 6.94 11.28
N ASN A 476 -2.09 6.12 10.89
CA ASN A 476 -2.02 5.23 9.71
C ASN A 476 -3.35 5.07 8.92
N PRO A 477 -3.81 6.09 8.18
CA PRO A 477 -5.05 6.01 7.38
C PRO A 477 -4.89 5.36 5.99
N ILE A 478 -3.67 4.94 5.61
CA ILE A 478 -3.35 4.39 4.28
C ILE A 478 -2.54 3.09 4.45
N ILE A 479 -2.91 2.06 3.69
CA ILE A 479 -2.16 0.79 3.60
C ILE A 479 -1.50 0.69 2.21
N LEU A 480 -0.27 0.18 2.18
CA LEU A 480 0.42 -0.21 0.95
C LEU A 480 0.10 -1.67 0.64
N ALA A 481 -0.63 -1.92 -0.44
CA ALA A 481 -0.94 -3.26 -0.93
C ALA A 481 -0.09 -3.60 -2.17
N THR A 482 0.30 -4.86 -2.31
CA THR A 482 0.96 -5.37 -3.52
C THR A 482 -0.09 -5.73 -4.57
N GLU A 483 0.09 -5.28 -5.80
CA GLU A 483 -0.72 -5.73 -6.95
C GLU A 483 0.16 -6.58 -7.88
N LEU A 484 -0.40 -7.67 -8.41
CA LEU A 484 0.28 -8.59 -9.34
C LEU A 484 0.06 -8.21 -10.82
N THR A 485 -0.94 -7.37 -11.10
CA THR A 485 -1.35 -7.00 -12.47
C THR A 485 -0.93 -5.57 -12.79
N TRP A 486 0.15 -5.39 -13.55
CA TRP A 486 0.64 -4.07 -13.96
C TRP A 486 0.33 -3.86 -15.45
N GLY A 487 -0.55 -2.90 -15.74
CA GLY A 487 -1.12 -2.64 -17.08
C GLY A 487 -0.64 -1.35 -17.77
N LYS A 488 0.48 -0.74 -17.34
CA LYS A 488 1.12 0.36 -18.09
C LYS A 488 2.38 -0.18 -18.76
N LEU A 489 2.38 -0.26 -20.09
CA LEU A 489 3.54 -0.72 -20.88
C LEU A 489 4.56 0.40 -21.16
N ASN A 490 4.18 1.66 -20.95
CA ASN A 490 5.02 2.82 -21.24
C ASN A 490 5.53 3.45 -19.94
N TYR A 491 6.80 3.21 -19.64
CA TYR A 491 7.53 3.88 -18.55
C TYR A 491 8.52 4.90 -19.15
N PRO A 492 8.74 6.03 -18.47
CA PRO A 492 9.83 6.93 -18.85
C PRO A 492 11.16 6.17 -18.77
N PHE A 493 12.14 6.57 -19.56
CA PHE A 493 13.50 6.07 -19.41
C PHE A 493 14.18 6.80 -18.24
N VAL A 494 15.26 6.22 -17.68
CA VAL A 494 16.02 6.86 -16.61
C VAL A 494 16.69 8.15 -17.10
N GLY A 495 16.72 9.19 -16.28
CA GLY A 495 17.50 10.41 -16.55
C GLY A 495 18.98 10.16 -16.26
N ILE A 496 19.87 10.54 -17.19
CA ILE A 496 21.32 10.38 -17.05
C ILE A 496 21.96 11.77 -17.12
N THR A 497 22.70 12.13 -16.08
CA THR A 497 23.51 13.35 -16.04
C THR A 497 24.98 12.99 -16.03
N LEU A 498 25.74 13.54 -16.97
CA LEU A 498 27.18 13.34 -17.13
C LEU A 498 27.94 14.56 -16.63
N CYS A 499 28.89 14.36 -15.73
CA CYS A 499 29.79 15.42 -15.25
C CYS A 499 31.21 15.18 -15.77
N PHE A 500 31.70 16.11 -16.59
CA PHE A 500 33.05 16.07 -17.14
C PHE A 500 34.02 16.83 -16.22
N ASN A 501 35.10 16.15 -15.83
CA ASN A 501 36.26 16.76 -15.17
C ASN A 501 37.35 17.05 -16.21
N TYR A 502 37.01 17.87 -17.19
CA TYR A 502 37.94 18.31 -18.24
C TYR A 502 38.22 19.80 -18.05
N THR A 503 39.49 20.17 -18.17
CA THR A 503 39.94 21.55 -18.06
C THR A 503 40.84 21.86 -19.25
N ASP A 504 40.41 22.75 -20.15
CA ASP A 504 41.21 23.20 -21.27
C ASP A 504 42.14 24.34 -20.80
N GLU A 505 43.44 24.06 -20.68
CA GLU A 505 44.43 25.06 -20.26
C GLU A 505 44.47 26.28 -21.21
N ALA A 506 44.18 26.09 -22.51
CA ALA A 506 44.08 27.18 -23.46
C ALA A 506 42.78 27.98 -23.32
N ALA A 507 41.73 27.40 -22.74
CA ALA A 507 40.54 28.15 -22.33
C ALA A 507 40.81 28.96 -21.07
N ILE A 508 41.53 28.41 -20.09
CA ILE A 508 41.95 29.15 -18.88
C ILE A 508 42.78 30.37 -19.29
N ALA A 509 43.78 30.21 -20.15
CA ALA A 509 44.63 31.32 -20.59
C ALA A 509 43.83 32.46 -21.25
N ARG A 510 42.82 32.12 -22.05
CA ARG A 510 41.91 33.11 -22.67
C ARG A 510 41.07 33.85 -21.63
N VAL A 511 40.46 33.13 -20.68
CA VAL A 511 39.65 33.73 -19.62
C VAL A 511 40.49 34.67 -18.75
N ILE A 512 41.74 34.32 -18.45
CA ILE A 512 42.65 35.18 -17.66
C ILE A 512 42.92 36.51 -18.38
N LYS A 513 43.21 36.43 -19.68
CA LYS A 513 43.45 37.60 -20.53
C LYS A 513 42.20 38.47 -20.67
N ASP A 514 41.05 37.86 -20.94
CA ASP A 514 39.80 38.58 -21.18
C ASP A 514 39.21 39.23 -19.91
N THR A 515 39.42 38.60 -18.74
CA THR A 515 38.81 39.05 -17.47
C THR A 515 39.71 40.01 -16.69
N TRP A 516 41.02 39.74 -16.63
CA TRP A 516 41.95 40.51 -15.80
C TRP A 516 43.08 41.21 -16.57
N ALA A 517 43.12 41.08 -17.91
CA ALA A 517 44.17 41.67 -18.77
C ALA A 517 45.60 41.29 -18.35
N VAL A 518 45.78 40.09 -17.79
CA VAL A 518 47.09 39.55 -17.37
C VAL A 518 47.66 38.71 -18.51
N GLU A 519 48.83 39.07 -19.00
CA GLU A 519 49.59 38.29 -19.98
C GLU A 519 50.43 37.20 -19.30
N PRO A 520 50.74 36.07 -19.98
CA PRO A 520 51.51 34.95 -19.40
C PRO A 520 52.92 35.31 -18.90
N GLU A 521 53.43 36.48 -19.27
CA GLU A 521 54.74 37.01 -18.90
C GLU A 521 54.79 37.49 -17.43
N ASP A 522 53.65 37.93 -16.88
CA ASP A 522 53.48 38.24 -15.45
C ASP A 522 53.21 36.93 -14.67
N ARG A 523 54.29 36.19 -14.39
CA ARG A 523 54.23 34.83 -13.82
C ARG A 523 53.44 34.74 -12.53
N ASP A 524 53.60 35.71 -11.62
CA ASP A 524 53.01 35.64 -10.28
C ASP A 524 51.50 35.89 -10.33
N SER A 525 51.05 36.91 -11.07
CA SER A 525 49.62 37.19 -11.28
C SER A 525 48.96 36.08 -12.10
N TYR A 526 49.61 35.60 -13.15
CA TYR A 526 49.08 34.55 -14.02
C TYR A 526 48.88 33.23 -13.26
N GLN A 527 49.87 32.80 -12.46
CA GLN A 527 49.73 31.59 -11.65
C GLN A 527 48.63 31.71 -10.58
N TYR A 528 48.44 32.89 -9.99
CA TYR A 528 47.37 33.13 -9.02
C TYR A 528 45.98 32.93 -9.63
N TYR A 529 45.68 33.60 -10.75
CA TYR A 529 44.38 33.47 -11.43
C TYR A 529 44.18 32.09 -12.09
N PHE A 530 45.26 31.46 -12.54
CA PHE A 530 45.22 30.08 -13.03
C PHE A 530 44.82 29.10 -11.93
N ALA A 531 45.42 29.20 -10.74
CA ALA A 531 45.04 28.40 -9.59
C ALA A 531 43.60 28.68 -9.14
N PHE A 532 43.15 29.94 -9.18
CA PHE A 532 41.78 30.32 -8.86
C PHE A 532 40.76 29.68 -9.82
N LEU A 533 40.96 29.82 -11.14
CA LEU A 533 40.05 29.25 -12.14
C LEU A 533 39.99 27.72 -12.09
N LYS A 534 41.14 27.07 -11.81
CA LYS A 534 41.18 25.62 -11.55
C LYS A 534 40.39 25.25 -10.30
N THR A 535 40.53 26.01 -9.22
CA THR A 535 39.78 25.81 -7.98
C THR A 535 38.27 25.99 -8.18
N ILE A 536 37.84 26.98 -8.97
CA ILE A 536 36.43 27.20 -9.31
C ILE A 536 35.86 26.09 -10.21
N ASN A 537 36.65 25.57 -11.16
CA ASN A 537 36.24 24.47 -12.05
C ASN A 537 36.02 23.15 -11.30
N ASP A 538 36.87 22.90 -10.29
CA ASP A 538 36.84 21.67 -9.48
C ASP A 538 36.03 21.84 -8.18
N LEU A 539 35.37 23.00 -8.02
CA LEU A 539 34.65 23.35 -6.80
C LEU A 539 33.45 22.43 -6.60
N THR A 540 33.37 21.84 -5.41
CA THR A 540 32.22 21.05 -4.96
C THR A 540 31.76 21.59 -3.61
N VAL A 541 30.55 21.23 -3.19
CA VAL A 541 30.00 21.63 -1.88
C VAL A 541 30.93 21.23 -0.72
N ALA A 542 31.67 20.12 -0.86
CA ALA A 542 32.61 19.64 0.16
C ALA A 542 33.98 20.34 0.14
N LYS A 543 34.29 21.13 -0.90
CA LYS A 543 35.58 21.79 -1.11
C LYS A 543 35.46 23.32 -1.10
N LEU A 544 34.51 23.89 -0.35
CA LEU A 544 34.35 25.35 -0.31
C LEU A 544 35.57 26.04 0.31
N SER A 545 36.24 25.41 1.28
CA SER A 545 37.43 25.93 1.97
C SER A 545 38.65 26.13 1.07
N THR A 546 38.69 25.49 -0.11
CA THR A 546 39.76 25.75 -1.07
C THR A 546 39.72 27.18 -1.62
N LEU A 547 38.63 27.91 -1.37
CA LEU A 547 38.49 29.33 -1.73
C LEU A 547 39.10 30.29 -0.70
N GLU A 548 39.55 29.81 0.47
CA GLU A 548 40.11 30.65 1.55
C GLU A 548 41.27 31.57 1.10
N PRO A 549 42.23 31.12 0.25
CA PRO A 549 43.31 31.97 -0.24
C PRO A 549 42.85 33.20 -1.04
N TYR A 550 41.60 33.19 -1.52
CA TYR A 550 41.01 34.20 -2.40
C TYR A 550 40.01 35.11 -1.67
N ARG A 551 39.82 34.93 -0.34
CA ARG A 551 38.79 35.62 0.47
C ARG A 551 38.81 37.15 0.36
N ASN A 552 40.00 37.74 0.27
CA ASN A 552 40.23 39.19 0.38
C ASN A 552 40.55 39.89 -0.96
N ASP A 553 40.43 39.21 -2.10
CA ASP A 553 40.71 39.82 -3.40
C ASP A 553 39.48 40.59 -3.94
N ASP A 554 39.60 41.91 -4.02
CA ASP A 554 38.57 42.79 -4.55
C ASP A 554 38.33 42.61 -6.06
N LYS A 555 39.32 42.13 -6.82
CA LYS A 555 39.21 41.87 -8.27
C LYS A 555 38.34 40.65 -8.59
N LEU A 556 38.01 39.84 -7.59
CA LEU A 556 37.15 38.66 -7.72
C LEU A 556 35.69 38.95 -7.35
N LYS A 557 35.38 40.18 -6.92
CA LYS A 557 34.01 40.61 -6.59
C LYS A 557 33.21 40.86 -7.87
N ASN A 558 31.95 40.40 -7.89
CA ASN A 558 30.99 40.55 -9.00
C ASN A 558 31.30 39.80 -10.31
N LEU A 559 32.13 38.75 -10.26
CA LEU A 559 32.33 37.86 -11.40
C LEU A 559 31.09 36.98 -11.67
N ASP A 560 30.74 36.80 -12.94
CA ASP A 560 29.73 35.81 -13.34
C ASP A 560 30.39 34.43 -13.49
N PHE A 561 30.42 33.69 -12.38
CA PHE A 561 30.98 32.33 -12.35
C PHE A 561 30.32 31.38 -13.36
N VAL A 562 29.03 31.57 -13.69
CA VAL A 562 28.32 30.71 -14.64
C VAL A 562 28.88 30.94 -16.05
N GLN A 563 29.05 32.21 -16.44
CA GLN A 563 29.62 32.56 -17.74
C GLN A 563 31.08 32.11 -17.86
N ILE A 564 31.88 32.28 -16.82
CA ILE A 564 33.28 31.80 -16.77
C ILE A 564 33.33 30.27 -16.93
N LEU A 565 32.51 29.52 -16.20
CA LEU A 565 32.47 28.05 -16.31
C LEU A 565 32.01 27.58 -17.69
N LEU A 566 31.08 28.28 -18.34
CA LEU A 566 30.67 27.99 -19.72
C LEU A 566 31.82 28.19 -20.73
N GLN A 567 32.65 29.22 -20.53
CA GLN A 567 33.84 29.45 -21.37
C GLN A 567 34.92 28.39 -21.14
N LEU A 568 35.12 27.96 -19.89
CA LEU A 568 36.08 26.91 -19.53
C LEU A 568 35.67 25.53 -20.06
N LYS A 569 34.37 25.19 -20.02
CA LYS A 569 33.84 23.87 -20.41
C LYS A 569 33.32 23.79 -21.85
N GLY A 570 33.46 24.85 -22.65
CA GLY A 570 32.78 25.02 -23.95
C GLY A 570 33.02 23.94 -25.02
N LYS A 571 34.08 23.12 -24.92
CA LYS A 571 34.32 21.98 -25.82
C LYS A 571 33.61 20.68 -25.39
N GLY A 572 33.24 20.54 -24.11
CA GLY A 572 32.64 19.32 -23.55
C GLY A 572 31.12 19.36 -23.34
N LEU A 573 30.46 20.46 -23.73
CA LEU A 573 29.01 20.64 -23.60
C LEU A 573 28.32 20.42 -24.97
N PRO A 574 27.15 19.75 -25.02
CA PRO A 574 26.43 19.53 -26.27
C PRO A 574 26.02 20.87 -26.90
N LYS A 575 26.20 20.99 -28.22
CA LYS A 575 25.75 22.18 -28.99
C LYS A 575 24.23 22.28 -28.91
N ARG A 576 23.73 23.52 -28.77
CA ARG A 576 22.32 23.87 -28.48
C ARG A 576 21.30 23.39 -29.53
N ASP A 577 21.74 22.94 -30.70
CA ASP A 577 20.92 22.57 -31.87
C ASP A 577 20.96 21.06 -32.21
N THR A 578 20.72 20.17 -31.23
CA THR A 578 20.36 18.79 -31.56
C THR A 578 18.84 18.69 -31.68
N LYS A 579 18.37 18.66 -32.94
CA LYS A 579 16.99 18.36 -33.31
C LYS A 579 16.54 17.07 -32.60
N THR A 580 15.34 17.12 -32.03
CA THR A 580 14.58 15.94 -31.60
C THR A 580 14.66 14.83 -32.66
N VAL A 581 15.19 13.67 -32.25
CA VAL A 581 15.28 12.46 -33.08
C VAL A 581 13.88 12.06 -33.53
N GLU A 582 13.61 12.16 -34.83
CA GLU A 582 12.45 11.55 -35.48
C GLU A 582 12.63 10.03 -35.51
N LYS A 583 11.58 9.31 -35.10
CA LYS A 583 11.46 7.86 -35.25
C LYS A 583 11.53 7.50 -36.74
N LYS A 584 12.55 6.77 -37.17
CA LYS A 584 12.42 5.87 -38.32
C LYS A 584 11.91 4.53 -37.81
N THR A 585 10.65 4.23 -38.14
CA THR A 585 10.09 2.88 -38.05
C THR A 585 10.37 2.19 -39.38
N ASP A 586 11.35 1.29 -39.42
CA ASP A 586 11.40 0.28 -40.48
C ASP A 586 10.52 -0.89 -40.06
N GLU A 587 9.48 -1.12 -40.86
CA GLU A 587 8.61 -2.29 -40.78
C GLU A 587 9.39 -3.49 -41.34
N ASN A 588 9.87 -4.37 -40.45
CA ASN A 588 9.98 -5.82 -40.60
C ASN A 588 11.09 -6.36 -39.69
N GLU A 589 10.72 -6.98 -38.57
CA GLU A 589 11.32 -8.24 -38.10
C GLU A 589 10.62 -8.73 -36.82
N GLN A 590 10.25 -10.02 -36.83
CA GLN A 590 9.60 -10.72 -35.73
C GLN A 590 10.64 -11.06 -34.64
N GLY A 591 10.36 -10.67 -33.39
CA GLY A 591 10.97 -11.27 -32.20
C GLY A 591 12.43 -10.91 -31.93
N GLY A 592 12.72 -9.64 -31.64
CA GLY A 592 14.02 -9.18 -31.17
C GLY A 592 13.88 -8.09 -30.11
N SER A 593 14.84 -8.04 -29.18
CA SER A 593 15.03 -6.94 -28.22
C SER A 593 14.88 -5.58 -28.91
N ALA A 594 13.97 -4.74 -28.42
CA ALA A 594 13.83 -3.38 -28.92
C ALA A 594 15.09 -2.57 -28.57
N GLU A 595 16.04 -2.49 -29.50
CA GLU A 595 17.10 -1.49 -29.48
C GLU A 595 16.43 -0.12 -29.65
N TYR A 596 16.35 0.65 -28.58
CA TYR A 596 16.11 2.09 -28.68
C TYR A 596 17.34 2.71 -29.33
N GLY A 597 17.14 3.40 -30.46
CA GLY A 597 18.23 4.01 -31.23
C GLY A 597 19.18 4.83 -30.36
N GLU A 598 20.48 4.75 -30.69
CA GLU A 598 21.54 5.53 -30.05
C GLU A 598 21.10 7.00 -29.90
N PRO A 599 21.07 7.57 -28.68
CA PRO A 599 21.08 9.02 -28.57
C PRO A 599 22.40 9.48 -29.20
N ASP A 600 22.31 10.13 -30.35
CA ASP A 600 23.48 10.54 -31.14
C ASP A 600 24.25 11.65 -30.42
N PHE A 601 25.10 11.24 -29.46
CA PHE A 601 26.14 12.06 -28.86
C PHE A 601 27.44 12.01 -29.68
N ARG A 602 27.43 11.50 -30.92
CA ARG A 602 28.64 11.37 -31.76
C ARG A 602 29.13 12.68 -32.37
N ALA A 603 28.50 13.81 -32.05
CA ALA A 603 28.98 15.11 -32.49
C ALA A 603 30.21 15.58 -31.65
N ALA A 604 31.38 15.10 -32.07
CA ALA A 604 32.72 15.67 -31.88
C ALA A 604 33.39 15.55 -30.49
N ILE A 605 33.67 14.32 -30.02
CA ILE A 605 34.64 14.10 -28.93
C ILE A 605 35.59 12.95 -29.31
N THR A 606 36.42 13.18 -30.33
CA THR A 606 37.44 12.22 -30.81
C THR A 606 38.79 12.31 -30.09
N GLU A 607 38.89 13.12 -29.02
CA GLU A 607 40.11 13.23 -28.22
C GLU A 607 39.78 12.94 -26.75
N LEU A 608 40.51 11.98 -26.17
CA LEU A 608 40.50 11.53 -24.77
C LEU A 608 39.77 12.48 -23.79
N VAL A 609 38.48 12.26 -23.55
CA VAL A 609 37.74 12.90 -22.44
C VAL A 609 37.47 11.86 -21.36
N ILE A 610 38.09 12.07 -20.19
CA ILE A 610 37.87 11.27 -18.98
C ILE A 610 36.46 11.58 -18.45
N ILE A 611 35.51 10.64 -18.62
CA ILE A 611 34.18 10.73 -18.00
C ILE A 611 34.31 10.33 -16.53
N SER A 612 34.39 11.30 -15.64
CA SER A 612 34.74 11.05 -14.23
C SER A 612 33.56 10.64 -13.36
N LEU A 613 32.35 11.18 -13.59
CA LEU A 613 31.18 10.93 -12.74
C LEU A 613 29.87 10.91 -13.53
N GLN A 614 29.09 9.83 -13.39
CA GLN A 614 27.78 9.66 -14.00
C GLN A 614 26.71 9.53 -12.91
N TYR A 615 25.59 10.25 -13.08
CA TYR A 615 24.46 10.24 -12.16
C TYR A 615 23.20 9.80 -12.88
N MET A 616 22.58 8.70 -12.43
CA MET A 616 21.26 8.30 -12.89
C MET A 616 20.19 8.72 -11.88
N HIS A 617 19.08 9.27 -12.36
CA HIS A 617 17.95 9.77 -11.54
C HIS A 617 16.61 9.59 -12.27
N ASN A 618 15.50 9.83 -11.57
CA ASN A 618 14.19 9.87 -12.22
C ASN A 618 14.16 11.02 -13.24
N ASN A 619 13.68 10.76 -14.46
CA ASN A 619 13.57 11.76 -15.53
C ASN A 619 12.67 12.96 -15.15
N PHE A 620 11.82 12.81 -14.14
CA PHE A 620 10.97 13.88 -13.60
C PHE A 620 11.54 14.55 -12.32
N ASP A 621 12.75 14.20 -11.89
CA ASP A 621 13.41 14.80 -10.72
C ASP A 621 14.84 15.27 -11.06
N ILE A 622 15.44 16.07 -10.18
CA ILE A 622 16.80 16.61 -10.33
C ILE A 622 17.76 16.02 -9.29
N ILE A 623 19.04 15.92 -9.64
CA ILE A 623 20.10 15.47 -8.74
C ILE A 623 20.31 16.51 -7.64
N THR A 624 20.34 16.06 -6.39
CA THR A 624 20.70 16.90 -5.25
C THR A 624 21.80 16.23 -4.41
N PRO A 625 22.79 16.98 -3.88
CA PRO A 625 23.81 16.42 -3.00
C PRO A 625 23.18 15.75 -1.77
N GLY A 626 23.60 14.52 -1.45
CA GLY A 626 23.07 13.72 -0.34
C GLY A 626 21.76 12.98 -0.65
N ASP A 627 21.34 12.94 -1.92
CA ASP A 627 20.17 12.16 -2.33
C ASP A 627 20.50 10.66 -2.41
N ARG A 628 19.67 9.83 -1.79
CA ARG A 628 19.83 8.36 -1.80
C ARG A 628 19.27 7.71 -3.08
N ASP A 629 18.63 8.52 -3.90
CA ASP A 629 17.90 8.09 -5.10
C ASP A 629 18.73 8.31 -6.37
N THR A 630 19.86 9.01 -6.26
CA THR A 630 20.84 9.21 -7.33
C THR A 630 21.88 8.11 -7.33
N ILE A 631 22.02 7.44 -8.46
CA ILE A 631 22.97 6.34 -8.62
C ILE A 631 24.24 6.90 -9.21
N LEU A 632 25.34 6.77 -8.47
CA LEU A 632 26.65 7.26 -8.86
C LEU A 632 27.47 6.12 -9.46
N SER A 633 27.99 6.31 -10.65
CA SER A 633 28.94 5.37 -11.25
C SER A 633 30.17 6.10 -11.78
N GLY A 634 31.35 5.62 -11.38
CA GLY A 634 32.63 6.09 -11.90
C GLY A 634 32.92 5.39 -13.22
N GLY A 635 33.29 6.16 -14.25
CA GLY A 635 33.79 5.59 -15.49
C GLY A 635 35.15 4.93 -15.25
N THR A 636 35.38 3.77 -15.86
CA THR A 636 36.72 3.17 -15.95
C THR A 636 37.40 3.68 -17.20
N ASP A 637 38.69 4.03 -17.10
CA ASP A 637 39.52 4.32 -18.27
C ASP A 637 39.62 3.03 -19.10
N ASN A 638 38.98 3.00 -20.27
CA ASN A 638 38.93 1.87 -21.23
C ASN A 638 38.13 0.63 -20.77
N GLY A 639 36.81 0.75 -20.60
CA GLY A 639 35.94 -0.39 -20.32
C GLY A 639 34.45 -0.13 -20.64
N ALA A 640 33.67 -1.21 -20.68
CA ALA A 640 32.22 -1.15 -20.76
C ALA A 640 31.61 -1.32 -19.36
N LEU A 641 30.87 -0.32 -18.90
CA LEU A 641 30.15 -0.36 -17.62
C LEU A 641 28.70 -0.77 -17.89
N THR A 642 28.28 -1.94 -17.41
CA THR A 642 26.87 -2.35 -17.46
C THR A 642 26.20 -2.06 -16.13
N VAL A 643 25.17 -1.22 -16.14
CA VAL A 643 24.32 -0.93 -14.98
C VAL A 643 22.93 -1.53 -15.23
N GLU A 644 22.54 -2.47 -14.39
CA GLU A 644 21.18 -3.01 -14.36
C GLU A 644 20.33 -2.26 -13.35
N LEU A 645 19.24 -1.65 -13.81
CA LEU A 645 18.27 -0.89 -13.03
C LEU A 645 16.95 -1.64 -12.95
N MET A 646 16.50 -2.00 -11.75
CA MET A 646 15.14 -2.45 -11.53
C MET A 646 14.19 -1.26 -11.36
N LEU A 647 13.05 -1.32 -12.03
CA LEU A 647 11.99 -0.32 -11.90
C LEU A 647 11.10 -0.68 -10.69
N SER A 648 10.90 0.25 -9.76
CA SER A 648 9.97 0.15 -8.63
C SER A 648 8.84 1.14 -8.83
N ILE A 649 7.60 0.68 -8.75
CA ILE A 649 6.43 1.50 -9.07
C ILE A 649 5.48 1.52 -7.88
N THR A 650 5.13 2.73 -7.43
CA THR A 650 4.06 2.96 -6.45
C THR A 650 2.96 3.78 -7.10
N THR A 651 1.73 3.30 -7.01
CA THR A 651 0.51 3.99 -7.45
C THR A 651 -0.37 4.35 -6.26
N ALA A 652 -1.30 5.29 -6.43
CA ALA A 652 -2.26 5.65 -5.40
C ALA A 652 -3.69 5.55 -5.92
N GLU A 653 -4.60 5.09 -5.06
CA GLU A 653 -6.03 5.11 -5.35
C GLU A 653 -6.57 6.55 -5.34
N ALA A 654 -7.61 6.84 -6.13
CA ALA A 654 -8.15 8.19 -6.26
C ALA A 654 -8.57 8.81 -4.92
N GLU A 655 -9.06 7.98 -3.99
CA GLU A 655 -9.46 8.38 -2.64
C GLU A 655 -8.30 8.90 -1.78
N VAL A 656 -7.06 8.43 -2.03
CA VAL A 656 -5.86 8.92 -1.32
C VAL A 656 -5.67 10.41 -1.55
N ARG A 657 -6.05 10.93 -2.72
CA ARG A 657 -5.95 12.36 -3.04
C ARG A 657 -6.89 13.24 -2.23
N LYS A 658 -8.00 12.68 -1.73
CA LYS A 658 -8.97 13.41 -0.88
C LYS A 658 -8.46 13.61 0.54
N LEU A 659 -7.44 12.85 0.97
CA LEU A 659 -6.86 12.97 2.31
C LEU A 659 -5.92 14.20 2.40
N PRO A 660 -5.95 14.95 3.51
CA PRO A 660 -4.98 16.03 3.75
C PRO A 660 -3.53 15.51 3.73
N ILE A 661 -2.59 16.36 3.29
CA ILE A 661 -1.17 16.00 3.14
C ILE A 661 -0.57 15.41 4.43
N ALA A 662 -0.98 15.92 5.59
CA ALA A 662 -0.54 15.43 6.89
C ALA A 662 -0.86 13.94 7.13
N TYR A 663 -2.00 13.47 6.62
CA TYR A 663 -2.48 12.10 6.80
C TYR A 663 -1.92 11.15 5.74
N ARG A 664 -1.78 11.60 4.49
CA ARG A 664 -1.24 10.73 3.42
C ARG A 664 0.28 10.69 3.32
N LYS A 665 1.00 11.61 3.98
CA LYS A 665 2.47 11.69 4.04
C LYS A 665 3.17 11.63 2.66
N CYS A 666 2.47 12.02 1.60
CA CYS A 666 2.96 12.08 0.21
C CYS A 666 2.31 13.25 -0.54
N ARG A 667 2.88 13.65 -1.68
CA ARG A 667 2.33 14.70 -2.55
C ARG A 667 2.22 14.25 -4.00
N TYR A 668 1.26 14.80 -4.74
CA TYR A 668 1.24 14.66 -6.19
C TYR A 668 2.07 15.76 -6.84
N THR A 669 2.57 15.51 -8.05
CA THR A 669 3.42 16.44 -8.81
C THR A 669 2.75 17.79 -9.09
N ASN A 670 1.42 17.81 -9.14
CA ASN A 670 0.59 19.00 -9.41
C ASN A 670 0.14 19.76 -8.15
N GLU A 671 0.47 19.31 -6.94
CA GLU A 671 0.03 19.94 -5.68
C GLU A 671 0.95 21.08 -5.22
N ASN A 672 1.19 21.98 -6.15
CA ASN A 672 2.25 22.98 -6.10
C ASN A 672 2.27 23.79 -4.78
N LYS A 673 3.44 23.82 -4.12
CA LYS A 673 3.78 24.76 -3.04
C LYS A 673 5.21 25.31 -3.17
N LEU A 674 5.86 25.10 -4.31
CA LEU A 674 7.20 25.61 -4.56
C LEU A 674 7.08 27.00 -5.19
N ARG A 675 7.86 27.96 -4.69
CA ARG A 675 7.88 29.37 -5.06
C ARG A 675 8.50 29.59 -6.44
N TYR A 676 9.45 28.74 -6.85
CA TYR A 676 10.17 28.92 -8.11
C TYR A 676 9.93 27.80 -9.13
N SER A 677 9.33 26.68 -8.73
CA SER A 677 9.10 25.51 -9.59
C SER A 677 7.62 25.28 -9.88
N ARG A 678 7.27 24.88 -11.11
CA ARG A 678 5.87 24.65 -11.53
C ARG A 678 5.33 23.27 -11.12
N SER A 679 6.21 22.32 -10.86
CA SER A 679 5.90 20.95 -10.43
C SER A 679 6.60 20.62 -9.12
N TYR A 680 6.00 19.71 -8.35
CA TYR A 680 6.61 19.18 -7.14
C TYR A 680 7.40 17.91 -7.45
N SER A 681 8.68 17.90 -7.07
CA SER A 681 9.48 16.70 -6.89
C SER A 681 10.32 16.83 -5.60
N PRO A 682 10.72 15.72 -4.97
CA PRO A 682 11.59 15.74 -3.80
C PRO A 682 12.91 16.50 -4.04
N GLY A 683 13.56 16.35 -5.20
CA GLY A 683 14.77 17.09 -5.57
C GLY A 683 14.54 18.60 -5.74
N LEU A 684 13.46 19.02 -6.41
CA LEU A 684 13.09 20.43 -6.54
C LEU A 684 12.79 21.07 -5.18
N CYS A 685 12.07 20.35 -4.32
CA CYS A 685 11.76 20.79 -2.96
C CYS A 685 13.01 21.01 -2.11
N ARG A 686 13.96 20.05 -2.13
CA ARG A 686 15.23 20.18 -1.40
C ARG A 686 16.08 21.32 -1.92
N THR A 687 16.14 21.47 -3.25
CA THR A 687 16.88 22.55 -3.90
C THR A 687 16.35 23.92 -3.48
N GLU A 688 15.04 24.11 -3.57
CA GLU A 688 14.43 25.38 -3.20
C GLU A 688 14.58 25.68 -1.70
N CYS A 689 14.41 24.67 -0.83
CA CYS A 689 14.66 24.78 0.60
C CYS A 689 16.11 25.20 0.91
N ARG A 690 17.09 24.60 0.23
CA ARG A 690 18.52 24.94 0.40
C ARG A 690 18.85 26.34 -0.11
N VAL A 691 18.24 26.78 -1.21
CA VAL A 691 18.37 28.16 -1.72
C VAL A 691 17.79 29.15 -0.71
N HIS A 692 16.63 28.86 -0.10
CA HIS A 692 16.06 29.69 0.95
C HIS A 692 16.95 29.76 2.19
N ALA A 693 17.53 28.64 2.61
CA ALA A 693 18.47 28.60 3.73
C ALA A 693 19.74 29.41 3.44
N ALA A 694 20.29 29.29 2.22
CA ALA A 694 21.47 30.06 1.79
C ALA A 694 21.18 31.58 1.82
N LEU A 695 20.05 32.00 1.25
CA LEU A 695 19.63 33.41 1.26
C LEU A 695 19.38 33.94 2.67
N ALA A 696 18.83 33.13 3.58
CA ALA A 696 18.56 33.53 4.96
C ALA A 696 19.83 33.68 5.79
N LYS A 697 20.84 32.83 5.56
CA LYS A 697 22.09 32.84 6.32
C LYS A 697 23.13 33.82 5.78
N CYS A 698 23.35 33.80 4.46
CA CYS A 698 24.45 34.52 3.81
C CYS A 698 23.98 35.57 2.80
N GLY A 699 22.66 35.78 2.63
CA GLY A 699 22.10 36.81 1.74
C GLY A 699 22.24 36.51 0.24
N CYS A 700 22.90 35.40 -0.12
CA CYS A 700 23.20 35.01 -1.49
C CYS A 700 22.88 33.52 -1.75
N LYS A 701 22.75 33.15 -3.03
CA LYS A 701 22.58 31.77 -3.47
C LYS A 701 23.84 31.30 -4.22
N PRO A 702 24.28 30.04 -4.05
CA PRO A 702 25.36 29.48 -4.85
C PRO A 702 25.06 29.50 -6.35
N TYR A 703 26.07 29.76 -7.18
CA TYR A 703 25.92 29.85 -8.65
C TYR A 703 25.45 28.53 -9.29
N PHE A 704 25.75 27.39 -8.65
CA PHE A 704 25.36 26.07 -9.15
C PHE A 704 23.87 25.72 -8.91
N TYR A 705 23.08 26.59 -8.26
CA TYR A 705 21.61 26.47 -8.26
C TYR A 705 20.95 27.42 -9.25
N ALA A 706 20.40 26.83 -10.32
CA ALA A 706 19.63 27.56 -11.32
C ALA A 706 18.30 28.14 -10.77
N ILE A 707 17.75 27.54 -9.71
CA ILE A 707 16.47 27.91 -9.09
C ILE A 707 16.67 29.09 -8.11
N GLY A 708 15.68 29.97 -7.98
CA GLY A 708 15.71 31.12 -7.07
C GLY A 708 15.89 32.47 -7.76
N PRO A 709 16.06 33.58 -7.01
CA PRO A 709 16.21 34.91 -7.58
C PRO A 709 17.44 34.99 -8.52
N LYS A 710 17.31 35.74 -9.63
CA LYS A 710 18.43 35.98 -10.57
C LYS A 710 19.51 36.92 -9.99
N LYS A 711 19.15 37.71 -8.97
CA LYS A 711 20.06 38.58 -8.21
C LYS A 711 20.52 37.86 -6.94
N ASN A 712 21.66 38.26 -6.39
CA ASN A 712 22.28 37.71 -5.17
C ASN A 712 22.95 36.34 -5.38
N ILE A 713 23.75 36.18 -6.43
CA ILE A 713 24.66 35.02 -6.56
C ILE A 713 25.84 35.22 -5.61
N CYS A 714 26.27 34.18 -4.89
CA CYS A 714 27.38 34.27 -3.96
C CYS A 714 28.70 34.56 -4.68
N ASP A 715 29.42 35.57 -4.22
CA ASP A 715 30.84 35.79 -4.50
C ASP A 715 31.70 34.84 -3.64
N VAL A 716 33.04 34.95 -3.72
CA VAL A 716 33.97 34.13 -2.93
C VAL A 716 33.66 34.22 -1.43
N LYS A 717 33.39 35.43 -0.93
CA LYS A 717 33.04 35.68 0.47
C LYS A 717 31.69 35.05 0.85
N GLY A 718 30.70 35.13 -0.04
CA GLY A 718 29.41 34.49 0.12
C GLY A 718 29.50 32.96 0.13
N MET A 719 30.38 32.38 -0.68
CA MET A 719 30.62 30.93 -0.70
C MET A 719 31.29 30.43 0.59
N LEU A 720 32.28 31.17 1.12
CA LEU A 720 32.92 30.87 2.40
C LEU A 720 31.95 31.07 3.59
N CYS A 721 31.06 32.08 3.52
CA CYS A 721 29.99 32.23 4.50
C CYS A 721 29.09 30.98 4.59
N LEU A 722 28.79 30.34 3.45
CA LEU A 722 27.95 29.14 3.45
C LEU A 722 28.66 27.95 4.12
N GLU A 723 29.97 27.84 3.96
CA GLU A 723 30.78 26.83 4.66
C GLU A 723 30.82 27.08 6.16
N GLU A 724 31.11 28.32 6.59
CA GLU A 724 31.07 28.74 8.00
C GLU A 724 29.68 28.54 8.63
N ALA A 725 28.63 28.64 7.81
CA ALA A 725 27.25 28.41 8.20
C ALA A 725 26.82 26.93 8.20
N GLU A 726 27.74 25.99 7.96
CA GLU A 726 27.49 24.54 7.84
C GLU A 726 26.36 24.23 6.84
N TRP A 727 26.31 24.95 5.73
CA TRP A 727 25.37 24.72 4.65
C TRP A 727 25.95 23.66 3.69
N PRO A 728 25.17 22.69 3.16
CA PRO A 728 23.71 22.55 3.22
C PRO A 728 23.16 21.67 4.37
N GLU A 729 24.02 21.08 5.21
CA GLU A 729 23.60 20.11 6.24
C GLU A 729 22.70 20.72 7.32
N SER A 730 22.95 21.99 7.65
CA SER A 730 22.13 22.77 8.57
C SER A 730 20.72 23.10 8.04
N ALA A 731 20.43 22.89 6.76
CA ALA A 731 19.10 23.10 6.17
C ALA A 731 18.20 21.87 6.39
N ARG A 732 17.39 21.87 7.45
CA ARG A 732 16.39 20.82 7.74
C ARG A 732 15.20 20.87 6.76
N CYS A 733 15.35 20.26 5.58
CA CYS A 733 14.32 20.26 4.55
C CYS A 733 13.33 19.08 4.70
N ASN A 734 12.09 19.35 5.11
CA ASN A 734 11.02 18.36 5.20
C ASN A 734 10.29 18.19 3.85
N CYS A 735 10.89 17.46 2.92
CA CYS A 735 10.30 17.15 1.61
C CYS A 735 9.64 15.76 1.61
N LEU A 736 8.37 15.69 1.22
CA LEU A 736 7.58 14.46 1.17
C LEU A 736 7.81 13.70 -0.15
N PRO A 737 7.71 12.36 -0.15
CA PRO A 737 7.76 11.56 -1.38
C PRO A 737 6.52 11.78 -2.26
N LEU A 738 6.60 11.33 -3.51
CA LEU A 738 5.46 11.37 -4.43
C LEU A 738 4.42 10.29 -4.08
N CYS A 739 3.13 10.65 -4.16
CA CYS A 739 2.03 9.69 -3.96
C CYS A 739 1.96 8.66 -5.09
N GLU A 740 2.42 9.02 -6.28
CA GLU A 740 2.64 8.12 -7.41
C GLU A 740 4.09 8.28 -7.83
N GLU A 741 4.89 7.23 -7.72
CA GLU A 741 6.32 7.31 -7.94
C GLU A 741 6.82 6.15 -8.80
N ILE A 742 7.72 6.50 -9.71
CA ILE A 742 8.52 5.57 -10.49
C ILE A 742 9.95 5.75 -10.03
N ARG A 743 10.59 4.67 -9.61
CA ARG A 743 11.93 4.73 -9.06
C ARG A 743 12.83 3.70 -9.70
N TYR A 744 14.02 4.16 -10.11
CA TYR A 744 15.07 3.29 -10.63
C TYR A 744 15.99 2.88 -9.50
N VAL A 745 16.31 1.60 -9.47
CA VAL A 745 17.02 0.94 -8.39
C VAL A 745 18.16 0.16 -9.01
N VAL A 746 19.41 0.41 -8.65
CA VAL A 746 20.50 -0.47 -9.10
C VAL A 746 20.25 -1.87 -8.58
N SER A 747 20.14 -2.81 -9.51
CA SER A 747 20.08 -4.25 -9.27
C SER A 747 21.51 -4.82 -9.27
N GLN A 748 22.31 -4.48 -10.27
CA GLN A 748 23.72 -4.88 -10.40
C GLN A 748 24.49 -3.80 -11.18
N ALA A 749 25.76 -3.58 -10.84
CA ALA A 749 26.69 -2.82 -11.66
C ALA A 749 27.93 -3.68 -11.90
N GLN A 750 28.24 -3.97 -13.16
CA GLN A 750 29.40 -4.76 -13.57
C GLN A 750 30.29 -3.91 -14.47
N ALA A 751 31.50 -3.62 -14.00
CA ALA A 751 32.56 -3.07 -14.85
C ALA A 751 33.25 -4.24 -15.58
N VAL A 752 33.21 -4.23 -16.91
CA VAL A 752 33.91 -5.22 -17.73
C VAL A 752 35.14 -4.55 -18.33
N THR A 753 36.31 -4.80 -17.74
CA THR A 753 37.60 -4.45 -18.33
C THR A 753 38.03 -5.58 -19.26
N LYS A 754 37.75 -5.43 -20.56
CA LYS A 754 38.38 -6.30 -21.56
C LYS A 754 39.75 -5.73 -21.93
N SER A 755 40.79 -6.46 -21.53
CA SER A 755 42.13 -6.29 -22.08
C SER A 755 42.08 -6.57 -23.58
N THR A 756 42.77 -5.73 -24.36
CA THR A 756 42.99 -5.81 -25.82
C THR A 756 41.86 -5.29 -26.73
N GLU A 757 41.68 -3.97 -26.79
CA GLU A 757 41.54 -3.14 -28.01
C GLU A 757 41.08 -1.72 -27.62
N LYS A 758 41.44 -0.69 -28.40
CA LYS A 758 41.06 0.71 -28.16
C LYS A 758 39.54 0.87 -28.29
N PHE A 759 38.80 0.71 -27.20
CA PHE A 759 37.36 0.99 -27.15
C PHE A 759 37.08 2.35 -26.49
N GLU A 760 36.10 3.07 -27.03
CA GLU A 760 35.46 4.22 -26.39
C GLU A 760 34.72 3.75 -25.12
N SER A 761 34.83 4.49 -24.02
CA SER A 761 34.15 4.17 -22.76
C SER A 761 32.63 4.09 -22.95
N THR A 762 32.06 2.89 -22.88
CA THR A 762 30.65 2.64 -23.18
C THR A 762 29.86 2.32 -21.90
N VAL A 763 28.68 2.91 -21.73
CA VAL A 763 27.79 2.65 -20.58
C VAL A 763 26.52 1.98 -21.08
N ILE A 764 26.26 0.76 -20.62
CA ILE A 764 25.08 -0.01 -20.98
C ILE A 764 24.10 0.03 -19.80
N VAL A 765 22.95 0.68 -19.96
CA VAL A 765 21.90 0.72 -18.94
C VAL A 765 20.79 -0.26 -19.30
N LYS A 766 20.65 -1.34 -18.52
CA LYS A 766 19.56 -2.31 -18.67
C LYS A 766 18.45 -2.02 -17.66
N VAL A 767 17.22 -1.81 -18.10
CA VAL A 767 16.07 -1.59 -17.21
C VAL A 767 15.24 -2.87 -17.08
N LEU A 768 15.21 -3.46 -15.88
CA LEU A 768 14.40 -4.63 -15.54
C LEU A 768 13.02 -4.18 -15.06
N LEU A 769 11.97 -4.68 -15.71
CA LEU A 769 10.58 -4.39 -15.35
C LEU A 769 10.12 -5.26 -14.17
N PRO A 770 9.43 -4.69 -13.16
CA PRO A 770 8.98 -5.42 -12.00
C PRO A 770 7.75 -6.28 -12.33
N ARG A 771 7.69 -7.47 -11.72
CA ARG A 771 6.47 -8.31 -11.75
C ARG A 771 5.43 -7.88 -10.71
N VAL A 772 5.84 -7.09 -9.72
CA VAL A 772 5.02 -6.65 -8.58
C VAL A 772 5.31 -5.18 -8.33
N GLY A 773 4.28 -4.41 -8.04
CA GLY A 773 4.43 -3.05 -7.56
C GLY A 773 3.44 -2.75 -6.44
N LEU A 774 3.49 -1.52 -5.96
CA LEU A 774 2.81 -1.08 -4.75
C LEU A 774 1.64 -0.16 -5.09
N LYS A 775 0.54 -0.28 -4.33
CA LYS A 775 -0.63 0.58 -4.42
C LYS A 775 -1.05 1.08 -3.06
N ARG A 776 -1.13 2.40 -2.91
CA ARG A 776 -1.64 3.08 -1.71
C ARG A 776 -3.17 3.05 -1.73
N ARG A 777 -3.79 2.44 -0.72
CA ARG A 777 -5.24 2.31 -0.54
C ARG A 777 -5.70 2.91 0.78
N VAL A 778 -6.92 3.45 0.80
CA VAL A 778 -7.57 3.95 2.03
C VAL A 778 -8.21 2.76 2.77
N VAL A 779 -8.12 2.75 4.10
CA VAL A 779 -8.50 1.58 4.91
C VAL A 779 -10.02 1.33 5.00
N PHE A 780 -10.86 2.36 4.81
CA PHE A 780 -12.31 2.25 4.99
C PHE A 780 -13.10 3.00 3.90
N SER A 781 -13.85 2.26 3.08
CA SER A 781 -14.96 2.78 2.26
C SER A 781 -16.16 1.83 2.31
N ALA A 782 -17.39 2.37 2.31
CA ALA A 782 -18.62 1.59 2.54
C ALA A 782 -18.92 0.58 1.43
N ASP A 783 -18.48 0.87 0.21
CA ASP A 783 -18.54 -0.01 -0.96
C ASP A 783 -17.62 -1.24 -0.82
N GLN A 784 -16.40 -1.05 -0.31
CA GLN A 784 -15.47 -2.16 -0.06
C GLN A 784 -15.97 -3.10 1.05
N LEU A 785 -16.70 -2.55 2.03
CA LEU A 785 -17.34 -3.34 3.08
C LEU A 785 -18.42 -4.27 2.48
N ILE A 786 -19.31 -3.77 1.63
CA ILE A 786 -20.40 -4.58 1.03
C ILE A 786 -19.84 -5.67 0.10
N VAL A 787 -18.81 -5.34 -0.70
CA VAL A 787 -18.14 -6.34 -1.56
C VAL A 787 -17.45 -7.42 -0.72
N SER A 788 -16.86 -7.05 0.41
CA SER A 788 -16.18 -8.03 1.30
C SER A 788 -17.12 -9.06 1.93
N PHE A 789 -18.43 -8.78 1.98
CA PHE A 789 -19.48 -9.69 2.44
C PHE A 789 -20.25 -10.38 1.31
N GLY A 790 -19.76 -10.35 0.07
CA GLY A 790 -20.38 -11.05 -1.07
C GLY A 790 -21.44 -10.26 -1.83
N GLY A 791 -21.49 -8.94 -1.67
CA GLY A 791 -22.34 -8.05 -2.49
C GLY A 791 -23.67 -7.65 -1.85
N ALA A 792 -24.03 -8.21 -0.68
CA ALA A 792 -25.17 -7.76 0.12
C ALA A 792 -24.85 -7.78 1.61
N ILE A 793 -25.37 -6.80 2.37
CA ILE A 793 -25.23 -6.73 3.83
C ILE A 793 -26.59 -6.46 4.47
N GLY A 794 -26.94 -7.25 5.49
CA GLY A 794 -28.12 -7.05 6.32
C GLY A 794 -27.80 -6.21 7.55
N LEU A 795 -28.50 -5.10 7.73
CA LEU A 795 -28.45 -4.24 8.91
C LEU A 795 -29.78 -4.39 9.67
N PHE A 796 -29.70 -4.83 10.92
CA PHE A 796 -30.86 -5.04 11.79
C PHE A 796 -30.91 -3.93 12.85
N LEU A 797 -31.61 -2.84 12.55
CA LEU A 797 -31.77 -1.68 13.44
C LEU A 797 -33.27 -1.46 13.75
N GLY A 798 -33.92 -2.47 14.34
CA GLY A 798 -35.37 -2.47 14.62
C GLY A 798 -36.28 -2.65 13.39
N GLN A 799 -35.76 -2.41 12.18
CA GLN A 799 -36.30 -2.88 10.90
C GLN A 799 -35.18 -3.55 10.11
N THR A 800 -35.49 -4.62 9.37
CA THR A 800 -34.51 -5.33 8.51
C THR A 800 -34.20 -4.48 7.30
N VAL A 801 -32.97 -3.96 7.19
CA VAL A 801 -32.48 -3.21 6.02
C VAL A 801 -31.41 -4.02 5.31
N VAL A 802 -31.67 -4.44 4.08
CA VAL A 802 -30.69 -5.11 3.21
C VAL A 802 -30.11 -4.08 2.25
N VAL A 803 -28.80 -3.87 2.29
CA VAL A 803 -28.10 -3.04 1.29
C VAL A 803 -27.42 -3.99 0.31
N THR A 804 -27.75 -3.88 -0.99
CA THR A 804 -27.29 -4.85 -2.00
C THR A 804 -26.75 -4.19 -3.27
N MET A 805 -25.76 -4.86 -3.85
CA MET A 805 -25.25 -4.68 -5.21
C MET A 805 -25.34 -5.97 -6.04
N ASP A 806 -25.95 -7.04 -5.49
CA ASP A 806 -26.08 -8.31 -6.19
C ASP A 806 -27.10 -8.20 -7.34
N HIS A 807 -26.62 -8.39 -8.57
CA HIS A 807 -27.42 -8.39 -9.79
C HIS A 807 -28.64 -9.31 -9.74
N ARG A 808 -28.58 -10.49 -9.08
CA ARG A 808 -29.71 -11.43 -9.00
C ARG A 808 -30.85 -10.85 -8.19
N LEU A 809 -30.53 -10.32 -7.01
CA LEU A 809 -31.50 -9.68 -6.14
C LEU A 809 -32.04 -8.36 -6.76
N VAL A 810 -31.20 -7.61 -7.46
CA VAL A 810 -31.60 -6.40 -8.17
C VAL A 810 -32.58 -6.72 -9.29
N ASP A 811 -32.32 -7.73 -10.11
CA ASP A 811 -33.20 -8.14 -11.21
C ASP A 811 -34.54 -8.67 -10.67
N ALA A 812 -34.52 -9.52 -9.64
CA ALA A 812 -35.73 -10.03 -9.00
C ALA A 812 -36.63 -8.90 -8.42
N LEU A 813 -36.03 -7.84 -7.87
CA LEU A 813 -36.78 -6.71 -7.30
C LEU A 813 -37.27 -5.71 -8.34
N LEU A 814 -36.45 -5.37 -9.33
CA LEU A 814 -36.80 -4.34 -10.32
C LEU A 814 -37.68 -4.87 -11.46
N SER A 815 -37.67 -6.18 -11.74
CA SER A 815 -38.58 -6.82 -12.68
C SER A 815 -39.94 -7.20 -12.05
N SER A 816 -40.03 -7.24 -10.72
CA SER A 816 -41.25 -7.62 -9.99
C SER A 816 -42.37 -6.59 -10.15
N ARG A 817 -43.58 -7.09 -10.43
CA ARG A 817 -44.83 -6.30 -10.42
C ARG A 817 -45.53 -6.30 -9.06
N GLN A 818 -45.00 -7.05 -8.08
CA GLN A 818 -45.59 -7.20 -6.75
C GLN A 818 -44.91 -6.28 -5.73
N HIS A 819 -43.57 -6.17 -5.73
CA HIS A 819 -42.80 -5.39 -4.75
C HIS A 819 -42.64 -3.93 -5.16
N LEU A 820 -43.76 -3.20 -5.25
CA LEU A 820 -43.79 -1.81 -5.71
C LEU A 820 -43.66 -0.81 -4.55
N SER A 821 -43.84 -1.26 -3.31
CA SER A 821 -43.81 -0.40 -2.14
C SER A 821 -42.45 0.28 -1.94
N LYS A 822 -42.50 1.59 -1.72
CA LYS A 822 -41.35 2.45 -1.48
C LYS A 822 -41.04 2.54 0.01
N LEU A 823 -39.75 2.68 0.33
CA LEU A 823 -39.28 2.80 1.71
C LEU A 823 -39.84 4.06 2.41
N PHE A 824 -39.94 4.04 3.74
CA PHE A 824 -40.40 5.18 4.57
C PHE A 824 -39.80 6.53 4.17
N VAL A 825 -38.54 6.57 3.72
CA VAL A 825 -37.85 7.79 3.28
C VAL A 825 -38.60 8.56 2.20
N TYR A 826 -39.35 7.89 1.32
CA TYR A 826 -40.14 8.57 0.29
C TYR A 826 -41.33 9.35 0.89
N HIS A 827 -41.72 9.09 2.15
CA HIS A 827 -42.76 9.87 2.83
C HIS A 827 -42.36 11.33 3.07
N PHE A 828 -41.06 11.67 3.03
CA PHE A 828 -40.61 13.07 3.10
C PHE A 828 -41.07 13.90 1.89
N LEU A 829 -41.38 13.25 0.76
CA LEU A 829 -41.90 13.85 -0.46
C LEU A 829 -43.43 13.97 -0.49
N LYS A 830 -44.14 13.36 0.47
CA LYS A 830 -45.62 13.29 0.46
C LYS A 830 -46.31 14.65 0.49
N ASP A 831 -45.74 15.64 1.18
CA ASP A 831 -46.30 16.99 1.22
C ASP A 831 -46.19 17.72 -0.13
N TRP A 832 -45.24 17.31 -0.98
CA TRP A 832 -45.04 17.87 -2.32
C TRP A 832 -45.77 17.05 -3.39
N LEU A 833 -45.53 15.75 -3.47
CA LEU A 833 -46.00 14.87 -4.55
C LEU A 833 -47.36 14.20 -4.26
N GLY A 834 -47.85 14.30 -3.02
CA GLY A 834 -49.15 13.74 -2.63
C GLY A 834 -49.27 12.24 -2.92
N SER A 835 -50.22 11.89 -3.80
CA SER A 835 -50.47 10.50 -4.26
C SER A 835 -49.99 10.21 -5.68
N GLY A 836 -49.09 11.04 -6.23
CA GLY A 836 -48.56 10.87 -7.59
C GLY A 836 -47.77 9.58 -7.81
N LEU A 837 -47.43 9.28 -9.07
CA LEU A 837 -46.84 8.01 -9.52
C LEU A 837 -45.64 7.51 -8.70
N LEU A 838 -44.77 8.39 -8.19
CA LEU A 838 -43.60 7.99 -7.42
C LEU A 838 -43.95 7.39 -6.05
N LEU A 839 -45.06 7.86 -5.44
CA LEU A 839 -45.50 7.49 -4.09
C LEU A 839 -46.70 6.53 -4.09
N SER A 840 -47.38 6.36 -5.23
CA SER A 840 -48.47 5.40 -5.37
C SER A 840 -47.97 3.95 -5.47
N SER A 841 -48.84 3.00 -5.11
CA SER A 841 -48.56 1.55 -5.16
C SER A 841 -49.81 0.79 -5.61
N GLY A 842 -49.66 -0.50 -5.94
CA GLY A 842 -50.78 -1.39 -6.29
C GLY A 842 -51.52 -0.97 -7.58
N GLN A 843 -52.85 -1.09 -7.56
CA GLN A 843 -53.71 -0.82 -8.72
C GLN A 843 -53.70 0.65 -9.16
N THR A 844 -53.62 1.59 -8.21
CA THR A 844 -53.54 3.03 -8.50
C THR A 844 -52.30 3.35 -9.34
N TRP A 845 -51.16 2.79 -8.96
CA TRP A 845 -49.92 2.94 -9.73
C TRP A 845 -50.02 2.31 -11.12
N GLN A 846 -50.60 1.11 -11.24
CA GLN A 846 -50.74 0.42 -12.52
C GLN A 846 -51.63 1.20 -13.51
N GLN A 847 -52.73 1.77 -13.01
CA GLN A 847 -53.65 2.57 -13.83
C GLN A 847 -53.01 3.89 -14.26
N MET A 848 -52.42 4.65 -13.32
CA MET A 848 -51.75 5.91 -13.66
C MET A 848 -50.59 5.67 -14.62
N ARG A 849 -49.78 4.62 -14.42
CA ARG A 849 -48.73 4.24 -15.36
C ARG A 849 -49.27 3.89 -16.75
N LYS A 850 -50.40 3.18 -16.84
CA LYS A 850 -51.04 2.83 -18.11
C LYS A 850 -51.55 4.08 -18.86
N ILE A 851 -52.10 5.05 -18.14
CA ILE A 851 -52.58 6.33 -18.69
C ILE A 851 -51.41 7.15 -19.24
N ILE A 852 -50.27 7.15 -18.56
CA ILE A 852 -49.18 8.11 -18.82
C ILE A 852 -48.09 7.57 -19.77
N THR A 853 -47.89 6.25 -19.83
CA THR A 853 -46.88 5.63 -20.72
C THR A 853 -46.96 6.05 -22.20
N PRO A 854 -48.14 6.34 -22.81
CA PRO A 854 -48.23 6.77 -24.21
C PRO A 854 -47.89 8.25 -24.47
N THR A 855 -47.70 9.08 -23.44
CA THR A 855 -47.80 10.56 -23.55
C THR A 855 -46.50 11.36 -23.59
N PHE A 856 -45.36 10.71 -23.83
CA PHE A 856 -44.07 11.39 -23.73
C PHE A 856 -43.76 12.32 -24.92
N HIS A 857 -44.24 13.57 -24.84
CA HIS A 857 -43.73 14.70 -25.63
C HIS A 857 -43.89 16.03 -24.87
N PHE A 858 -42.77 16.73 -24.63
CA PHE A 858 -42.74 18.03 -23.96
C PHE A 858 -42.41 19.15 -24.95
N GLN A 859 -43.27 20.17 -24.99
CA GLN A 859 -43.01 21.41 -25.74
C GLN A 859 -43.50 22.67 -24.99
N ILE A 860 -43.93 22.54 -23.72
CA ILE A 860 -44.69 23.59 -23.02
C ILE A 860 -43.89 24.32 -21.91
N LEU A 861 -42.74 23.80 -21.47
CA LEU A 861 -42.06 24.30 -20.26
C LEU A 861 -40.95 25.36 -20.47
N GLU A 862 -40.83 25.96 -21.66
CA GLU A 862 -39.74 26.91 -21.96
C GLU A 862 -39.90 28.30 -21.33
N GLN A 863 -41.02 28.66 -20.68
CA GLN A 863 -41.27 30.06 -20.30
C GLN A 863 -41.07 30.47 -18.83
N TYR A 864 -40.92 29.57 -17.84
CA TYR A 864 -40.99 30.02 -16.42
C TYR A 864 -40.12 29.17 -15.47
N GLN A 865 -38.82 29.48 -15.37
CA GLN A 865 -37.86 28.57 -14.70
C GLN A 865 -37.30 29.02 -13.34
N MET A 866 -37.13 30.31 -13.03
CA MET A 866 -36.24 30.66 -11.91
C MET A 866 -36.83 30.46 -10.50
N GLU A 867 -38.06 30.93 -10.24
CA GLU A 867 -38.66 30.87 -8.89
C GLU A 867 -39.06 29.43 -8.48
N PHE A 868 -39.56 28.65 -9.45
CA PHE A 868 -39.89 27.23 -9.25
C PHE A 868 -38.64 26.40 -8.93
N VAL A 869 -37.57 26.55 -9.70
CA VAL A 869 -36.32 25.80 -9.50
C VAL A 869 -35.67 26.14 -8.16
N GLU A 870 -35.73 27.40 -7.72
CA GLU A 870 -35.23 27.80 -6.40
C GLU A 870 -36.06 27.17 -5.27
N ALA A 871 -37.39 27.13 -5.41
CA ALA A 871 -38.26 26.48 -4.44
C ALA A 871 -38.03 24.96 -4.35
N VAL A 872 -37.89 24.28 -5.50
CA VAL A 872 -37.56 22.85 -5.57
C VAL A 872 -36.25 22.56 -4.83
N LYS A 873 -35.23 23.37 -5.08
CA LYS A 873 -33.92 23.23 -4.42
C LYS A 873 -34.02 23.34 -2.90
N VAL A 874 -34.75 24.33 -2.38
CA VAL A 874 -34.92 24.48 -0.92
C VAL A 874 -35.60 23.25 -0.31
N VAL A 875 -36.59 22.68 -1.00
CA VAL A 875 -37.29 21.47 -0.53
C VAL A 875 -36.36 20.24 -0.54
N THR A 876 -35.59 20.03 -1.61
CA THR A 876 -34.67 18.89 -1.74
C THR A 876 -33.49 18.97 -0.77
N ASP A 877 -32.95 20.16 -0.52
CA ASP A 877 -31.90 20.40 0.49
C ASP A 877 -32.41 20.04 1.90
N ILE A 878 -33.61 20.50 2.26
CA ILE A 878 -34.21 20.22 3.58
C ILE A 878 -34.53 18.71 3.75
N ILE A 879 -34.95 18.04 2.68
CA ILE A 879 -35.18 16.58 2.69
C ILE A 879 -33.86 15.84 2.88
N SER A 880 -32.81 16.27 2.19
CA SER A 880 -31.45 15.69 2.30
C SER A 880 -30.89 15.86 3.71
N ASP A 881 -31.03 17.05 4.31
CA ASP A 881 -30.65 17.29 5.70
C ASP A 881 -31.48 16.47 6.69
N GLY A 882 -32.78 16.30 6.42
CA GLY A 882 -33.70 15.50 7.22
C GLY A 882 -33.36 14.01 7.24
N LEU A 883 -32.71 13.50 6.19
CA LEU A 883 -32.22 12.13 6.12
C LEU A 883 -31.03 11.88 7.05
N VAL A 884 -30.18 12.89 7.23
CA VAL A 884 -29.01 12.83 8.12
C VAL A 884 -29.36 13.24 9.55
N ARG A 885 -30.37 14.10 9.72
CA ARG A 885 -30.79 14.67 11.01
C ARG A 885 -32.27 14.31 11.29
N PRO A 886 -32.54 13.20 11.98
CA PRO A 886 -33.91 12.69 12.16
C PRO A 886 -34.90 13.68 12.79
N HIS A 887 -34.44 14.59 13.66
CA HIS A 887 -35.26 15.64 14.26
C HIS A 887 -35.75 16.70 13.24
N LEU A 888 -35.08 16.84 12.09
CA LEU A 888 -35.52 17.68 10.98
C LEU A 888 -36.46 16.92 10.01
N GLY A 889 -36.37 15.59 9.97
CA GLY A 889 -37.27 14.75 9.17
C GLY A 889 -38.69 14.69 9.73
N ILE A 890 -38.84 14.55 11.05
CA ILE A 890 -40.16 14.36 11.68
C ILE A 890 -40.93 15.71 11.75
N PRO A 891 -42.14 15.83 11.17
CA PRO A 891 -42.82 17.12 11.00
C PRO A 891 -43.07 17.91 12.29
N TRP A 892 -43.53 17.26 13.36
CA TRP A 892 -43.82 17.93 14.62
C TRP A 892 -42.53 18.34 15.36
N LEU A 893 -41.49 17.50 15.32
CA LEU A 893 -40.17 17.80 15.86
C LEU A 893 -39.53 18.97 15.13
N ARG A 894 -39.53 18.99 13.80
CA ARG A 894 -39.01 20.10 13.00
C ARG A 894 -39.78 21.40 13.27
N ARG A 895 -41.10 21.34 13.45
CA ARG A 895 -41.93 22.51 13.77
C ARG A 895 -41.53 23.13 15.12
N VAL A 896 -41.20 22.32 16.12
CA VAL A 896 -40.80 22.77 17.45
C VAL A 896 -39.33 23.18 17.50
N MET A 897 -38.44 22.35 16.98
CA MET A 897 -36.98 22.49 17.09
C MET A 897 -36.39 23.44 16.04
N SER A 898 -37.06 23.66 14.92
CA SER A 898 -36.55 24.46 13.79
C SER A 898 -37.69 25.13 13.01
N PRO A 899 -38.44 26.06 13.66
CA PRO A 899 -39.64 26.68 13.07
C PRO A 899 -39.35 27.48 11.79
N ARG A 900 -38.17 28.11 11.67
CA ARG A 900 -37.74 28.81 10.45
C ARG A 900 -37.63 27.88 9.25
N LEU A 901 -37.03 26.70 9.45
CA LEU A 901 -36.85 25.70 8.41
C LEU A 901 -38.18 25.03 8.03
N HIS A 902 -39.05 24.80 9.03
CA HIS A 902 -40.42 24.33 8.78
C HIS A 902 -41.21 25.30 7.90
N LYS A 903 -41.13 26.61 8.21
CA LYS A 903 -41.78 27.66 7.43
C LYS A 903 -41.21 27.76 6.01
N ALA A 904 -39.88 27.77 5.88
CA ALA A 904 -39.22 27.80 4.56
C ALA A 904 -39.66 26.63 3.66
N ARG A 905 -39.69 25.39 4.18
CA ARG A 905 -40.21 24.24 3.42
C ARG A 905 -41.67 24.42 3.01
N ALA A 906 -42.52 24.89 3.93
CA ALA A 906 -43.94 25.10 3.64
C ALA A 906 -44.17 26.18 2.57
N ASP A 907 -43.41 27.29 2.64
CA ASP A 907 -43.46 28.38 1.67
C ASP A 907 -42.99 27.89 0.29
N SER A 908 -41.89 27.13 0.22
CA SER A 908 -41.39 26.56 -1.05
C SER A 908 -42.34 25.54 -1.66
N VAL A 909 -42.93 24.63 -0.87
CA VAL A 909 -43.95 23.68 -1.37
C VAL A 909 -45.18 24.43 -1.91
N ARG A 910 -45.59 25.53 -1.25
CA ARG A 910 -46.69 26.37 -1.74
C ARG A 910 -46.37 27.02 -3.09
N ILE A 911 -45.15 27.54 -3.27
CA ILE A 911 -44.71 28.11 -4.57
C ILE A 911 -44.77 27.06 -5.67
N ILE A 912 -44.28 25.85 -5.39
CA ILE A 912 -44.32 24.72 -6.33
C ILE A 912 -45.77 24.37 -6.70
N HIS A 913 -46.66 24.23 -5.71
CA HIS A 913 -48.07 23.94 -5.98
C HIS A 913 -48.77 25.04 -6.78
N GLN A 914 -48.52 26.31 -6.46
CA GLN A 914 -49.08 27.45 -7.19
C GLN A 914 -48.62 27.47 -8.65
N PHE A 915 -47.37 27.11 -8.90
CA PHE A 915 -46.82 27.00 -10.25
C PHE A 915 -47.53 25.90 -11.05
N THR A 916 -47.63 24.70 -10.48
CA THR A 916 -48.27 23.56 -11.13
C THR A 916 -49.76 23.79 -11.38
N GLU A 917 -50.48 24.38 -10.41
CA GLU A 917 -51.90 24.73 -10.55
C GLU A 917 -52.13 25.77 -11.64
N ARG A 918 -51.21 26.73 -11.80
CA ARG A 918 -51.28 27.73 -12.87
C ARG A 918 -51.17 27.09 -14.25
N ILE A 919 -50.20 26.20 -14.45
CA ILE A 919 -50.01 25.46 -15.71
C ILE A 919 -51.29 24.67 -16.06
N ILE A 920 -51.88 24.01 -15.05
CA ILE A 920 -53.11 23.24 -15.23
C ILE A 920 -54.26 24.15 -15.69
N ARG A 921 -54.45 25.29 -15.04
CA ARG A 921 -55.51 26.26 -15.41
C ARG A 921 -55.30 26.88 -16.78
N GLU A 922 -54.11 27.38 -17.08
CA GLU A 922 -53.80 27.98 -18.39
C GLU A 922 -54.05 26.99 -19.53
N ARG A 923 -53.76 25.70 -19.31
CA ARG A 923 -54.05 24.66 -20.31
C ARG A 923 -55.54 24.33 -20.41
N GLN A 924 -56.26 24.29 -19.28
CA GLN A 924 -57.72 24.13 -19.28
C GLN A 924 -58.40 25.28 -20.02
N ASP A 925 -58.01 26.53 -19.76
CA ASP A 925 -58.53 27.73 -20.42
C ASP A 925 -58.23 27.70 -21.92
N PHE A 926 -57.00 27.31 -22.32
CA PHE A 926 -56.62 27.15 -23.73
C PHE A 926 -57.47 26.11 -24.48
N LEU A 927 -57.85 25.01 -23.83
CA LEU A 927 -58.70 23.98 -24.41
C LEU A 927 -60.15 24.46 -24.57
N LEU A 928 -60.65 25.25 -23.60
CA LEU A 928 -61.98 25.87 -23.65
C LEU A 928 -62.08 26.94 -24.77
N GLU A 929 -60.99 27.67 -25.04
CA GLU A 929 -60.92 28.68 -26.10
C GLU A 929 -60.81 28.08 -27.52
N ASN A 930 -60.43 26.80 -27.66
CA ASN A 930 -60.21 26.12 -28.95
C ASN A 930 -61.10 24.87 -29.15
N PRO A 931 -62.43 25.02 -29.32
CA PRO A 931 -63.39 23.90 -29.34
C PRO A 931 -63.22 22.92 -30.53
N LEU A 932 -62.50 23.29 -31.60
CA LEU A 932 -62.18 22.39 -32.72
C LEU A 932 -61.14 21.32 -32.35
N LEU A 933 -60.23 21.63 -31.42
CA LEU A 933 -59.29 20.67 -30.83
C LEU A 933 -59.98 19.78 -29.79
N GLU A 934 -60.94 20.33 -29.05
CA GLU A 934 -61.77 19.58 -28.11
C GLU A 934 -62.54 18.46 -28.84
N ARG A 935 -63.17 18.76 -29.99
CA ARG A 935 -63.97 17.81 -30.78
C ARG A 935 -63.15 16.69 -31.42
N LYS A 936 -61.89 16.93 -31.82
CA LYS A 936 -60.97 15.87 -32.31
C LYS A 936 -60.58 14.89 -31.21
N VAL A 937 -60.55 15.34 -29.96
CA VAL A 937 -60.19 14.49 -28.82
C VAL A 937 -61.40 13.77 -28.21
N SER A 938 -62.61 14.30 -28.35
CA SER A 938 -63.84 13.65 -27.84
C SER A 938 -64.40 12.52 -28.72
N GLN A 939 -63.93 12.34 -29.96
CA GLN A 939 -64.43 11.28 -30.88
C GLN A 939 -63.67 9.94 -30.79
N THR A 940 -62.64 9.83 -29.95
CA THR A 940 -61.75 8.65 -29.86
C THR A 940 -62.11 7.73 -28.69
N ASP A 941 -63.39 7.40 -28.55
CA ASP A 941 -63.90 6.63 -27.40
C ASP A 941 -63.87 5.11 -27.58
N ASN A 942 -63.25 4.55 -28.64
CA ASN A 942 -63.23 3.08 -28.82
C ASN A 942 -62.03 2.42 -29.54
N ASP A 943 -61.03 3.14 -30.03
CA ASP A 943 -59.86 2.49 -30.66
C ASP A 943 -58.52 2.97 -30.11
N LEU A 944 -57.74 2.00 -29.66
CA LEU A 944 -56.46 2.12 -28.95
C LEU A 944 -55.29 2.47 -29.90
N HIS A 945 -55.50 3.43 -30.81
CA HIS A 945 -54.49 3.92 -31.76
C HIS A 945 -54.58 5.44 -31.97
N LEU A 946 -54.14 6.21 -30.98
CA LEU A 946 -53.86 7.65 -31.14
C LEU A 946 -52.36 7.86 -31.30
N LYS A 947 -51.95 8.06 -32.56
CA LYS A 947 -50.58 8.31 -33.00
C LYS A 947 -50.52 9.72 -33.61
N GLU A 948 -50.74 10.75 -32.79
CA GLU A 948 -50.42 12.16 -33.09
C GLU A 948 -50.41 12.95 -31.76
N CYS A 949 -49.32 13.66 -31.48
CA CYS A 949 -48.86 14.11 -30.16
C CYS A 949 -49.86 14.96 -29.35
N SER A 950 -50.53 14.35 -28.35
CA SER A 950 -51.19 15.08 -27.25
C SER A 950 -50.21 15.38 -26.13
N ALA A 951 -50.24 16.58 -25.54
CA ALA A 951 -49.43 16.90 -24.36
C ALA A 951 -49.89 16.05 -23.16
N LEU A 952 -48.96 15.61 -22.30
CA LEU A 952 -49.24 14.78 -21.10
C LEU A 952 -50.45 15.27 -20.29
N LEU A 953 -50.54 16.58 -20.10
CA LEU A 953 -51.61 17.22 -19.34
C LEU A 953 -52.99 17.05 -20.00
N ASP A 954 -53.06 17.00 -21.33
CA ASP A 954 -54.32 16.82 -22.07
C ASP A 954 -54.90 15.41 -21.86
N VAL A 955 -54.03 14.41 -21.67
CA VAL A 955 -54.44 13.04 -21.35
C VAL A 955 -54.85 12.90 -19.89
N LEU A 956 -54.14 13.55 -18.96
CA LEU A 956 -54.53 13.56 -17.55
C LEU A 956 -55.90 14.20 -17.35
N LEU A 957 -56.18 15.32 -18.02
CA LEU A 957 -57.46 16.04 -17.95
C LEU A 957 -58.66 15.22 -18.48
N LYS A 958 -58.42 14.22 -19.33
CA LYS A 958 -59.46 13.37 -19.93
C LYS A 958 -59.52 11.96 -19.34
N SER A 959 -58.59 11.63 -18.45
CA SER A 959 -58.47 10.31 -17.86
C SER A 959 -59.41 10.10 -16.68
N LEU A 960 -59.81 8.85 -16.47
CA LEU A 960 -60.68 8.41 -15.38
C LEU A 960 -59.86 7.69 -14.29
N ASP A 961 -60.33 7.82 -13.04
CA ASP A 961 -59.80 7.16 -11.85
C ASP A 961 -60.20 5.67 -11.77
N VAL A 962 -59.80 4.98 -10.69
CA VAL A 962 -60.08 3.54 -10.47
C VAL A 962 -61.58 3.22 -10.43
N ASN A 963 -62.41 4.21 -10.13
CA ASN A 963 -63.86 4.09 -10.00
C ASN A 963 -64.61 4.61 -11.24
N GLY A 964 -63.90 4.98 -12.31
CA GLY A 964 -64.49 5.51 -13.54
C GLY A 964 -64.93 6.98 -13.45
N GLN A 965 -64.44 7.74 -12.47
CA GLN A 965 -64.70 9.18 -12.31
C GLN A 965 -63.57 10.03 -12.91
N PRO A 966 -63.82 11.27 -13.36
CA PRO A 966 -62.76 12.18 -13.77
C PRO A 966 -61.71 12.38 -12.67
N LEU A 967 -60.43 12.49 -13.04
CA LEU A 967 -59.39 12.82 -12.07
C LEU A 967 -59.65 14.18 -11.42
N THR A 968 -59.45 14.26 -10.11
CA THR A 968 -59.53 15.54 -9.38
C THR A 968 -58.33 16.43 -9.70
N ASP A 969 -58.51 17.76 -9.65
CA ASP A 969 -57.41 18.73 -9.83
C ASP A 969 -56.19 18.42 -8.94
N LYS A 970 -56.44 17.89 -7.72
CA LYS A 970 -55.38 17.46 -6.81
C LYS A 970 -54.61 16.27 -7.35
N GLN A 971 -55.27 15.24 -7.89
CA GLN A 971 -54.61 14.08 -8.49
C GLN A 971 -53.82 14.49 -9.73
N ILE A 972 -54.38 15.36 -10.58
CA ILE A 972 -53.69 15.88 -11.76
C ILE A 972 -52.43 16.65 -11.33
N ARG A 973 -52.54 17.52 -10.32
CA ARG A 973 -51.39 18.26 -9.77
C ARG A 973 -50.32 17.35 -9.17
N ASP A 974 -50.72 16.32 -8.42
CA ASP A 974 -49.82 15.36 -7.81
C ASP A 974 -49.03 14.57 -8.88
N GLU A 975 -49.68 14.20 -9.99
CA GLU A 975 -49.02 13.59 -11.15
C GLU A 975 -48.08 14.58 -11.84
N VAL A 976 -48.54 15.78 -12.19
CA VAL A 976 -47.69 16.80 -12.84
C VAL A 976 -46.48 17.16 -11.98
N ASN A 977 -46.62 17.27 -10.66
CA ASN A 977 -45.50 17.48 -9.73
C ASN A 977 -44.48 16.33 -9.76
N THR A 978 -44.96 15.09 -9.91
CA THR A 978 -44.09 13.91 -9.99
C THR A 978 -43.21 13.97 -11.23
N PHE A 979 -43.77 14.28 -12.40
CA PHE A 979 -42.99 14.43 -13.63
C PHE A 979 -42.04 15.62 -13.60
N LEU A 980 -42.48 16.78 -13.10
CA LEU A 980 -41.61 17.96 -12.98
C LEU A 980 -40.41 17.71 -12.07
N LEU A 981 -40.56 16.91 -11.01
CA LEU A 981 -39.44 16.51 -10.15
C LEU A 981 -38.53 15.50 -10.84
N GLU A 982 -39.10 14.43 -11.41
CA GLU A 982 -38.34 13.32 -11.99
C GLU A 982 -37.52 13.78 -13.20
N ASP A 983 -38.09 14.60 -14.09
CA ASP A 983 -37.45 14.93 -15.36
C ASP A 983 -36.40 16.07 -15.26
N HIS A 984 -36.55 16.99 -14.32
CA HIS A 984 -35.68 18.18 -14.24
C HIS A 984 -34.30 17.88 -13.64
N ASP A 985 -34.25 17.33 -12.42
CA ASP A 985 -32.99 17.18 -11.67
C ASP A 985 -32.14 16.02 -12.18
N THR A 986 -32.76 14.92 -12.66
CA THR A 986 -32.00 13.78 -13.18
C THR A 986 -31.38 14.06 -14.54
N THR A 987 -32.10 14.75 -15.43
CA THR A 987 -31.64 15.06 -16.79
C THR A 987 -30.55 16.13 -16.76
N SER A 988 -30.74 17.19 -15.96
CA SER A 988 -29.70 18.21 -15.74
C SER A 988 -28.44 17.63 -15.09
N GLY A 989 -28.61 16.71 -14.12
CA GLY A 989 -27.51 15.95 -13.52
C GLY A 989 -26.77 15.08 -14.55
N ALA A 990 -27.49 14.32 -15.36
CA ALA A 990 -26.91 13.47 -16.41
C ALA A 990 -26.11 14.27 -17.44
N ILE A 991 -26.65 15.40 -17.93
CA ILE A 991 -25.96 16.30 -18.87
C ILE A 991 -24.68 16.84 -18.22
N SER A 992 -24.77 17.28 -16.97
CA SER A 992 -23.64 17.85 -16.23
C SER A 992 -22.49 16.84 -16.09
N PHE A 993 -22.79 15.59 -15.71
CA PHE A 993 -21.78 14.54 -15.58
C PHE A 993 -21.25 14.05 -16.94
N CYS A 994 -22.06 14.07 -17.99
CA CYS A 994 -21.62 13.70 -19.33
C CYS A 994 -20.66 14.74 -19.92
N LEU A 995 -20.98 16.03 -19.79
CA LEU A 995 -20.08 17.12 -20.16
C LEU A 995 -18.80 17.08 -19.32
N TYR A 996 -18.90 16.75 -18.03
CA TYR A 996 -17.75 16.57 -17.17
C TYR A 996 -16.81 15.46 -17.66
N ALA A 997 -17.36 14.27 -17.95
CA ALA A 997 -16.60 13.16 -18.46
C ALA A 997 -15.91 13.52 -19.78
N LEU A 998 -16.64 14.11 -20.73
CA LEU A 998 -16.09 14.54 -22.02
C LEU A 998 -14.97 15.58 -21.87
N SER A 999 -15.10 16.54 -20.95
CA SER A 999 -14.06 17.56 -20.71
C SER A 999 -12.72 16.97 -20.25
N ARG A 1000 -12.74 15.75 -19.67
CA ARG A 1000 -11.56 15.04 -19.15
C ARG A 1000 -11.01 13.99 -20.11
N HIS A 1001 -11.74 13.71 -21.20
CA HIS A 1001 -11.41 12.69 -22.19
C HIS A 1001 -11.38 13.32 -23.59
N THR A 1002 -10.38 14.18 -23.83
CA THR A 1002 -10.22 14.96 -25.06
C THR A 1002 -10.23 14.10 -26.33
N ASN A 1003 -9.62 12.91 -26.30
CA ASN A 1003 -9.62 11.99 -27.44
C ASN A 1003 -11.04 11.50 -27.77
N GLU A 1004 -11.85 11.20 -26.76
CA GLU A 1004 -13.21 10.70 -26.97
C GLU A 1004 -14.17 11.82 -27.35
N GLN A 1005 -13.95 13.03 -26.81
CA GLN A 1005 -14.62 14.25 -27.26
C GLN A 1005 -14.34 14.54 -28.73
N GLN A 1006 -13.10 14.36 -29.19
CA GLN A 1006 -12.72 14.59 -30.58
C GLN A 1006 -13.38 13.58 -31.53
N LYS A 1007 -13.38 12.29 -31.19
CA LYS A 1007 -14.12 11.26 -31.96
C LYS A 1007 -15.63 11.53 -32.01
N LEU A 1008 -16.21 11.97 -30.89
CA LEU A 1008 -17.62 12.34 -30.87
C LEU A 1008 -17.89 13.55 -31.75
N PHE A 1009 -17.00 14.55 -31.72
CA PHE A 1009 -17.10 15.70 -32.61
C PHE A 1009 -16.99 15.30 -34.09
N GLU A 1010 -16.09 14.38 -34.44
CA GLU A 1010 -15.96 13.84 -35.80
C GLU A 1010 -17.24 13.13 -36.27
N GLU A 1011 -17.87 12.30 -35.43
CA GLU A 1011 -19.17 11.70 -35.72
C GLU A 1011 -20.23 12.79 -35.97
N LEU A 1012 -20.32 13.77 -35.07
CA LEU A 1012 -21.29 14.86 -35.17
C LEU A 1012 -21.07 15.72 -36.41
N HIS A 1013 -19.82 16.02 -36.75
CA HIS A 1013 -19.44 16.83 -37.90
C HIS A 1013 -19.69 16.07 -39.22
N SER A 1014 -19.37 14.77 -39.28
CA SER A 1014 -19.63 13.93 -40.46
C SER A 1014 -21.12 13.84 -40.81
N TYR A 1015 -22.01 13.88 -39.81
CA TYR A 1015 -23.45 13.75 -40.00
C TYR A 1015 -24.18 15.10 -40.10
N CYS A 1016 -23.82 16.09 -39.27
CA CYS A 1016 -24.49 17.39 -39.23
C CYS A 1016 -23.91 18.42 -40.21
N GLY A 1017 -22.69 18.21 -40.72
CA GLY A 1017 -21.96 19.20 -41.53
C GLY A 1017 -21.62 20.49 -40.77
N ASP A 1018 -21.20 21.51 -41.52
CA ASP A 1018 -20.79 22.83 -40.99
C ASP A 1018 -21.94 23.77 -40.63
N ASP A 1019 -23.19 23.44 -41.01
CA ASP A 1019 -24.34 24.31 -40.79
C ASP A 1019 -24.87 24.25 -39.33
N LEU A 1020 -24.29 25.08 -38.47
CA LEU A 1020 -24.63 25.21 -37.05
C LEU A 1020 -26.11 25.54 -36.75
N GLN A 1021 -26.88 26.04 -37.72
CA GLN A 1021 -28.28 26.43 -37.55
C GLN A 1021 -29.28 25.33 -37.95
N ARG A 1022 -28.81 24.22 -38.54
CA ARG A 1022 -29.68 23.10 -38.93
C ARG A 1022 -30.47 22.54 -37.73
N PRO A 1023 -31.81 22.47 -37.79
CA PRO A 1023 -32.61 21.82 -36.76
C PRO A 1023 -32.38 20.30 -36.76
N LEU A 1024 -32.30 19.72 -35.56
CA LEU A 1024 -32.15 18.27 -35.35
C LEU A 1024 -33.53 17.62 -35.27
N TYR A 1025 -33.76 16.56 -36.04
CA TYR A 1025 -34.98 15.76 -36.03
C TYR A 1025 -34.76 14.43 -35.31
N TYR A 1026 -35.85 13.77 -34.88
CA TYR A 1026 -35.78 12.50 -34.14
C TYR A 1026 -34.98 11.40 -34.88
N ASN A 1027 -35.11 11.33 -36.20
CA ASN A 1027 -34.36 10.37 -37.03
C ASN A 1027 -32.85 10.63 -37.01
N ASP A 1028 -32.40 11.87 -36.82
CA ASP A 1028 -30.98 12.22 -36.72
C ASP A 1028 -30.34 11.60 -35.46
N LEU A 1029 -31.10 11.50 -34.37
CA LEU A 1029 -30.62 10.96 -33.10
C LEU A 1029 -30.37 9.44 -33.14
N GLN A 1030 -31.00 8.71 -34.06
CA GLN A 1030 -30.79 7.28 -34.26
C GLN A 1030 -29.49 6.96 -35.02
N GLN A 1031 -29.01 7.92 -35.81
CA GLN A 1031 -27.84 7.78 -36.69
C GLN A 1031 -26.51 8.13 -35.99
N LEU A 1032 -26.53 8.41 -34.67
CA LEU A 1032 -25.36 8.79 -33.87
C LEU A 1032 -25.01 7.71 -32.84
N PRO A 1033 -24.42 6.57 -33.25
CA PRO A 1033 -24.14 5.44 -32.38
C PRO A 1033 -23.07 5.74 -31.32
N TYR A 1034 -22.07 6.56 -31.63
CA TYR A 1034 -20.99 6.89 -30.71
C TYR A 1034 -21.46 7.85 -29.61
N LEU A 1035 -22.28 8.85 -29.95
CA LEU A 1035 -22.99 9.67 -28.97
C LEU A 1035 -23.77 8.80 -27.96
N ASN A 1036 -24.38 7.70 -28.42
CA ASN A 1036 -25.11 6.77 -27.54
C ASN A 1036 -24.20 6.03 -26.58
N CYS A 1037 -23.03 5.60 -27.06
CA CYS A 1037 -22.01 4.99 -26.22
C CYS A 1037 -21.52 5.96 -25.15
N VAL A 1038 -21.24 7.22 -25.51
CA VAL A 1038 -20.80 8.27 -24.59
C VAL A 1038 -21.83 8.52 -23.49
N ILE A 1039 -23.10 8.66 -23.84
CA ILE A 1039 -24.16 8.90 -22.84
C ILE A 1039 -24.33 7.69 -21.92
N LYS A 1040 -24.37 6.46 -22.48
CA LYS A 1040 -24.46 5.23 -21.67
C LYS A 1040 -23.29 5.07 -20.73
N GLU A 1041 -22.07 5.37 -21.20
CA GLU A 1041 -20.86 5.29 -20.38
C GLU A 1041 -20.85 6.36 -19.29
N SER A 1042 -21.33 7.57 -19.58
CA SER A 1042 -21.49 8.60 -18.55
C SER A 1042 -22.50 8.18 -17.48
N LEU A 1043 -23.65 7.61 -17.86
CA LEU A 1043 -24.65 7.13 -16.91
C LEU A 1043 -24.16 5.90 -16.12
N ARG A 1044 -23.28 5.08 -16.71
CA ARG A 1044 -22.61 3.95 -16.06
C ARG A 1044 -21.62 4.40 -14.98
N LEU A 1045 -20.89 5.49 -15.25
CA LEU A 1045 -19.90 6.06 -14.33
C LEU A 1045 -20.53 6.97 -13.26
N TYR A 1046 -21.55 7.75 -13.66
CA TYR A 1046 -22.19 8.78 -12.84
C TYR A 1046 -23.71 8.71 -12.99
N PRO A 1047 -24.37 7.72 -12.37
CA PRO A 1047 -25.83 7.66 -12.39
C PRO A 1047 -26.42 8.81 -11.57
N PRO A 1048 -27.35 9.62 -12.12
CA PRO A 1048 -28.00 10.70 -11.37
C PRO A 1048 -28.73 10.21 -10.10
N ILE A 1049 -29.20 8.96 -10.12
CA ILE A 1049 -29.80 8.28 -8.97
C ILE A 1049 -28.84 7.18 -8.52
N SER A 1050 -28.23 7.33 -7.35
CA SER A 1050 -27.20 6.41 -6.83
C SER A 1050 -27.76 5.21 -6.05
N ALA A 1051 -29.04 5.26 -5.64
CA ALA A 1051 -29.68 4.15 -4.95
C ALA A 1051 -31.20 4.11 -5.16
N ILE A 1052 -31.74 2.90 -5.30
CA ILE A 1052 -33.19 2.63 -5.34
C ILE A 1052 -33.58 1.95 -4.04
N ARG A 1053 -34.63 2.41 -3.37
CA ARG A 1053 -35.12 1.77 -2.14
C ARG A 1053 -36.49 1.12 -2.36
N ARG A 1054 -36.67 -0.08 -1.84
CA ARG A 1054 -37.89 -0.89 -1.88
C ARG A 1054 -38.22 -1.43 -0.50
N MET A 1055 -39.49 -1.73 -0.30
CA MET A 1055 -39.97 -2.55 0.81
C MET A 1055 -40.63 -3.80 0.20
N LEU A 1056 -40.31 -4.97 0.73
CA LEU A 1056 -40.90 -6.22 0.26
C LEU A 1056 -42.35 -6.34 0.73
N ASP A 1057 -43.29 -6.32 -0.20
CA ASP A 1057 -44.72 -6.55 0.09
C ASP A 1057 -45.03 -8.01 0.47
N SER A 1058 -44.32 -8.97 -0.14
CA SER A 1058 -44.39 -10.41 0.13
C SER A 1058 -42.97 -10.98 0.31
N SER A 1059 -42.84 -12.20 0.83
CA SER A 1059 -41.55 -12.88 0.93
C SER A 1059 -40.97 -13.15 -0.46
N LEU A 1060 -39.68 -12.89 -0.64
CA LEU A 1060 -38.94 -13.14 -1.88
C LEU A 1060 -38.00 -14.34 -1.68
N GLU A 1061 -38.25 -15.43 -2.40
CA GLU A 1061 -37.38 -16.61 -2.42
C GLU A 1061 -36.26 -16.44 -3.45
N MET A 1062 -35.01 -16.59 -3.00
CA MET A 1062 -33.82 -16.70 -3.84
C MET A 1062 -33.24 -18.10 -3.67
N ASP A 1063 -32.44 -18.57 -4.63
CA ASP A 1063 -31.89 -19.94 -4.63
C ASP A 1063 -31.16 -20.33 -3.32
N ASP A 1064 -30.51 -19.35 -2.67
CA ASP A 1064 -29.67 -19.56 -1.48
C ASP A 1064 -30.27 -19.03 -0.17
N TYR A 1065 -31.34 -18.22 -0.23
CA TYR A 1065 -31.95 -17.59 0.95
C TYR A 1065 -33.33 -16.98 0.66
N THR A 1066 -34.15 -16.80 1.71
CA THR A 1066 -35.47 -16.15 1.61
C THR A 1066 -35.49 -14.81 2.34
N LEU A 1067 -35.91 -13.75 1.66
CA LEU A 1067 -36.14 -12.45 2.28
C LEU A 1067 -37.60 -12.32 2.73
N PRO A 1068 -37.87 -12.05 4.02
CA PRO A 1068 -39.24 -11.96 4.52
C PRO A 1068 -39.95 -10.68 4.07
N SER A 1069 -41.28 -10.73 4.00
CA SER A 1069 -42.13 -9.54 3.82
C SER A 1069 -41.83 -8.48 4.90
N GLY A 1070 -41.90 -7.20 4.53
CA GLY A 1070 -41.53 -6.07 5.38
C GLY A 1070 -40.03 -5.71 5.39
N THR A 1071 -39.19 -6.46 4.66
CA THR A 1071 -37.76 -6.14 4.53
C THR A 1071 -37.54 -4.90 3.67
N ASN A 1072 -36.73 -3.98 4.16
CA ASN A 1072 -36.32 -2.77 3.46
C ASN A 1072 -35.07 -3.04 2.63
N VAL A 1073 -35.17 -3.02 1.30
CA VAL A 1073 -34.01 -3.26 0.43
C VAL A 1073 -33.53 -1.94 -0.18
N ILE A 1074 -32.26 -1.62 0.02
CA ILE A 1074 -31.54 -0.50 -0.59
C ILE A 1074 -30.61 -1.08 -1.66
N ILE A 1075 -30.96 -0.85 -2.91
CA ILE A 1075 -30.15 -1.21 -4.07
C ILE A 1075 -29.20 -0.05 -4.34
N ILE A 1076 -27.89 -0.28 -4.24
CA ILE A 1076 -26.90 0.71 -4.65
C ILE A 1076 -26.66 0.52 -6.15
N LEU A 1077 -26.99 1.55 -6.93
CA LEU A 1077 -26.78 1.55 -8.38
C LEU A 1077 -25.32 1.93 -8.66
N LEU A 1078 -24.41 0.97 -8.56
CA LEU A 1078 -22.99 1.24 -8.79
C LEU A 1078 -22.51 0.98 -10.23
N ARG A 1079 -23.35 0.46 -11.13
CA ARG A 1079 -22.96 0.34 -12.55
C ARG A 1079 -24.00 -0.05 -13.59
N GLU A 1080 -25.23 -0.43 -13.25
CA GLU A 1080 -26.21 -0.79 -14.28
C GLU A 1080 -27.61 -0.27 -13.95
N ILE A 1081 -28.35 0.00 -15.04
CA ILE A 1081 -29.78 0.29 -15.12
C ILE A 1081 -30.15 1.78 -15.17
N LEU A 1082 -30.10 2.34 -16.38
CA LEU A 1082 -31.07 3.35 -16.85
C LEU A 1082 -31.44 3.02 -18.31
N ARG A 1083 -32.72 2.74 -18.57
CA ARG A 1083 -33.29 2.48 -19.91
C ARG A 1083 -34.51 3.37 -20.13
N ASP A 1084 -34.30 4.68 -20.22
CA ASP A 1084 -35.33 5.61 -20.72
C ASP A 1084 -34.89 6.21 -22.07
N PRO A 1085 -35.54 5.86 -23.20
CA PRO A 1085 -35.20 6.38 -24.51
C PRO A 1085 -35.50 7.88 -24.73
N HIS A 1086 -36.37 8.53 -23.94
CA HIS A 1086 -36.74 9.93 -24.14
C HIS A 1086 -35.79 10.91 -23.44
N ALA A 1087 -35.42 10.64 -22.18
CA ALA A 1087 -34.37 11.40 -21.48
C ALA A 1087 -33.04 11.37 -22.25
N LEU A 1088 -32.74 10.24 -22.91
CA LEU A 1088 -31.58 10.12 -23.80
C LEU A 1088 -31.64 11.11 -24.98
N ASN A 1089 -32.82 11.42 -25.52
CA ASN A 1089 -32.95 12.35 -26.65
C ASN A 1089 -32.69 13.80 -26.26
N GLU A 1090 -33.16 14.24 -25.09
CA GLU A 1090 -32.86 15.59 -24.58
C GLU A 1090 -31.37 15.76 -24.29
N ILE A 1091 -30.76 14.76 -23.64
CA ILE A 1091 -29.31 14.73 -23.40
C ILE A 1091 -28.56 14.82 -24.74
N ARG A 1092 -28.96 14.05 -25.76
CA ARG A 1092 -28.34 14.10 -27.09
C ARG A 1092 -28.45 15.50 -27.70
N VAL A 1093 -29.64 16.10 -27.73
CA VAL A 1093 -29.86 17.42 -28.35
C VAL A 1093 -29.00 18.50 -27.69
N VAL A 1094 -28.94 18.51 -26.35
CA VAL A 1094 -28.12 19.48 -25.61
C VAL A 1094 -26.63 19.25 -25.86
N LEU A 1095 -26.16 17.99 -25.81
CA LEU A 1095 -24.76 17.66 -26.10
C LEU A 1095 -24.36 18.04 -27.53
N ILE A 1096 -25.22 17.77 -28.53
CA ILE A 1096 -24.96 18.14 -29.92
C ILE A 1096 -24.86 19.66 -30.06
N LYS A 1097 -25.81 20.42 -29.49
CA LYS A 1097 -25.78 21.89 -29.52
C LYS A 1097 -24.51 22.45 -28.89
N VAL A 1098 -24.09 21.91 -27.74
CA VAL A 1098 -22.88 22.35 -27.02
C VAL A 1098 -21.61 21.99 -27.78
N LEU A 1099 -21.44 20.74 -28.22
CA LEU A 1099 -20.19 20.25 -28.83
C LEU A 1099 -19.94 20.78 -30.24
N ARG A 1100 -21.00 21.16 -30.96
CA ARG A 1100 -20.88 21.87 -32.24
C ARG A 1100 -20.29 23.27 -32.04
N HIS A 1101 -20.80 24.03 -31.06
CA HIS A 1101 -20.36 25.40 -30.86
C HIS A 1101 -19.08 25.53 -30.03
N TYR A 1102 -18.80 24.57 -29.15
CA TYR A 1102 -17.76 24.68 -28.14
C TYR A 1102 -16.87 23.43 -28.00
N GLU A 1103 -15.58 23.68 -27.83
CA GLU A 1103 -14.57 22.77 -27.31
C GLU A 1103 -14.60 22.86 -25.77
N LEU A 1104 -14.84 21.73 -25.09
CA LEU A 1104 -14.83 21.65 -23.62
C LEU A 1104 -13.39 21.54 -23.11
N LEU A 1105 -13.02 22.36 -22.13
CA LEU A 1105 -11.70 22.41 -21.51
C LEU A 1105 -11.79 22.01 -20.03
N PRO A 1106 -10.81 21.25 -19.49
CA PRO A 1106 -10.77 20.92 -18.07
C PRO A 1106 -10.31 22.15 -17.25
N ILE A 1107 -11.14 22.65 -16.34
CA ILE A 1107 -10.77 23.73 -15.39
C ILE A 1107 -10.81 23.17 -13.95
N GLY A 1108 -9.83 23.56 -13.13
CA GLY A 1108 -9.75 23.24 -11.69
C GLY A 1108 -10.72 24.05 -10.82
N PRO A 1109 -10.60 24.01 -9.47
CA PRO A 1109 -11.51 24.74 -8.59
C PRO A 1109 -11.14 26.23 -8.42
N GLU A 1110 -12.22 27.05 -8.42
CA GLU A 1110 -12.45 28.47 -8.09
C GLU A 1110 -12.09 29.63 -9.06
N ALA A 1111 -13.15 30.29 -9.60
CA ALA A 1111 -13.31 31.76 -9.68
C ALA A 1111 -14.79 32.16 -9.96
N GLN A 1112 -15.16 33.38 -9.53
CA GLN A 1112 -16.52 33.94 -9.38
C GLN A 1112 -17.36 34.11 -10.68
N PRO A 1113 -18.72 34.14 -10.55
CA PRO A 1113 -19.66 34.03 -11.68
C PRO A 1113 -19.66 35.24 -12.62
N SER A 1114 -19.70 34.97 -13.94
CA SER A 1114 -20.11 35.95 -14.95
C SER A 1114 -21.39 35.47 -15.64
N VAL A 1115 -22.31 36.42 -15.80
CA VAL A 1115 -23.69 36.22 -16.24
C VAL A 1115 -23.70 35.94 -17.74
N LYS A 1116 -23.97 34.68 -18.19
CA LYS A 1116 -24.75 34.42 -19.45
C LYS A 1116 -24.99 32.97 -19.90
N LEU A 1117 -24.55 31.90 -19.24
CA LEU A 1117 -25.07 30.55 -19.56
C LEU A 1117 -25.60 29.86 -18.30
N ILE A 1118 -26.91 29.56 -18.30
CA ILE A 1118 -27.59 28.83 -17.23
C ILE A 1118 -27.23 27.35 -17.34
N LEU A 1119 -26.03 27.00 -16.88
CA LEU A 1119 -25.72 25.70 -16.31
C LEU A 1119 -25.35 25.96 -14.85
N ARG A 1120 -26.36 26.25 -14.01
CA ARG A 1120 -26.17 26.33 -12.56
C ARG A 1120 -25.95 24.91 -12.03
N SER A 1121 -24.73 24.40 -12.15
CA SER A 1121 -24.30 23.22 -11.42
C SER A 1121 -23.61 23.65 -10.13
N ILE A 1122 -24.35 23.60 -9.03
CA ILE A 1122 -23.77 23.72 -7.67
C ILE A 1122 -23.21 22.36 -7.22
N THR A 1123 -23.13 21.35 -8.11
CA THR A 1123 -22.43 20.08 -7.83
C THR A 1123 -20.90 20.24 -7.82
N GLY A 1124 -20.39 21.47 -8.01
CA GLY A 1124 -18.96 21.79 -7.92
C GLY A 1124 -18.17 21.45 -9.19
N ILE A 1125 -18.85 21.21 -10.32
CA ILE A 1125 -18.23 20.85 -11.59
C ILE A 1125 -18.11 22.07 -12.49
N ASN A 1126 -16.87 22.53 -12.73
CA ASN A 1126 -16.55 23.63 -13.63
C ASN A 1126 -15.97 23.10 -14.94
N ILE A 1127 -16.46 23.61 -16.08
CA ILE A 1127 -16.01 23.23 -17.42
C ILE A 1127 -15.71 24.51 -18.20
N GLY A 1128 -14.51 24.61 -18.78
CA GLY A 1128 -14.18 25.70 -19.68
C GLY A 1128 -14.82 25.48 -21.05
N LEU A 1129 -15.31 26.53 -21.69
CA LEU A 1129 -15.83 26.47 -23.06
C LEU A 1129 -14.98 27.37 -23.94
N LYS A 1130 -14.47 26.83 -25.05
CA LYS A 1130 -13.79 27.57 -26.10
C LYS A 1130 -14.59 27.44 -27.38
N ILE A 1131 -14.92 28.56 -28.03
CA ILE A 1131 -15.69 28.54 -29.28
C ILE A 1131 -14.89 27.78 -30.36
N ARG A 1132 -15.56 26.88 -31.09
CA ARG A 1132 -14.95 26.20 -32.24
C ARG A 1132 -15.00 27.11 -33.46
N HIS A 1133 -13.87 27.25 -34.14
CA HIS A 1133 -13.77 27.93 -35.42
C HIS A 1133 -13.69 26.85 -36.52
N TYR A 1134 -14.73 26.78 -37.34
CA TYR A 1134 -14.76 25.94 -38.54
C TYR A 1134 -13.96 26.68 -39.64
N VAL A 1135 -13.05 25.97 -40.31
CA VAL A 1135 -12.27 26.51 -41.44
C VAL A 1135 -12.92 26.08 -42.73
#